data_AF-A0AAR5Q4T6-F1
#
_entry.id   AF-A0AAR5Q4T6-F1
#
_cell.length_a   1.000
_cell.length_b   1.000
_cell.length_c   1.000
_cell.angle_alpha   90.00
_cell.angle_beta   90.00
_cell.angle_gamma   90.00
#
_symmetry.space_group_name_H-M   'P 1'
#
loop_
_entity.id
_entity.type
_entity.pdbx_description
1 polymer ?
#
loop_
_entity_poly.entity_id
_entity_poly.type
_entity_poly.pdbx_seq_one_letter_code
_entity_poly.pdbx_strand_id
1 'polypeptide(L)'
;MLPYLFWKENKAILKYFTIAFVGSSTAWVYYQVNKTRDILENALDDSVLQFMDHYVAKEETLEEEIIEFEPYLEYRKTGLIQWALNNLKFGYARRLLALSKDSNKYFRTKAVNNLANINYLDSWHFALIANMIDPRTAVALARTPNADRRFFLEPPFRYHNYKKDELINAMREFLIEVFEKSQHPCMGYFLSKAFVYDHDSGHIVDHDSSSLELSKFIQTEKEILPMCLESLLHHCNVERYSTDIADLNGLPLLMEIYKRYSGDINVTIKLCQILSYMSYNRHLLEPFCKSGWIGVLSNWAHHKDIRVSIPAARALANLDDDNDARYPSQLYVLHPLNRTKFDQAVDVIFVHGLLGGVFFTWRQRQTNPVAAGFIGSETADSEARRTTKQYFQDITDKILTNEYEIVWNDIPLNSSDNCSGPFTCPGEKFDFDNAPVEDGSYTYCWPKDWLAQDCKNIRVIGINYNTSLSMWAPLCPSRKEKLTLNERSDLMVEKLVQSEVGKRPIVWITHSMGGLIVKNILCKDDENGPVSPLHDIPLMVDADKKIFNMVVEVPRWTNAKMEITMKEVLNPIKQDVKKGKPRFVANCFPHHGYIWNYGALPQTWENPEHLDDGTGCKGDNDPIDVLEIGYRVAKRGEVLQVKVLGTIALIDEGETDWKLIAIDINDPSADQINDVSDVEKHFPGLLKASVEWFKIYKIPDGKPENHFAFNGEAKSAAFAHKIIDEVHAFWKTLIDKEVDAKGISCVNTTLDGSQFKMSRSEAEEVVKKTPEFVHPQPLEPIVDSVYYMPNSHRELTCRCRL
;
A
#
# COMPACT_ATOMS: atom_id res chain seq x y z
N MET A 1 41.08 33.79 85.25
CA MET A 1 42.30 32.97 85.37
C MET A 1 42.18 32.08 86.61
N LEU A 2 41.34 31.04 86.49
CA LEU A 2 40.92 30.08 87.53
C LEU A 2 40.31 28.76 86.98
N PRO A 3 40.11 28.52 85.65
CA PRO A 3 39.77 27.18 85.14
C PRO A 3 40.97 26.34 84.68
N TYR A 4 42.19 26.88 84.61
CA TYR A 4 43.34 26.15 84.02
C TYR A 4 43.99 25.13 84.99
N LEU A 5 43.76 25.27 86.30
CA LEU A 5 44.32 24.34 87.31
C LEU A 5 43.43 23.13 87.62
N PHE A 6 42.13 23.17 87.30
CA PHE A 6 41.22 22.01 87.49
C PHE A 6 41.50 20.86 86.51
N TRP A 7 41.99 21.18 85.31
CA TRP A 7 42.20 20.21 84.22
C TRP A 7 43.59 19.55 84.22
N LYS A 8 44.50 19.93 85.12
CA LYS A 8 45.84 19.32 85.21
C LYS A 8 45.88 18.10 86.14
N GLU A 9 44.94 17.98 87.07
CA GLU A 9 44.91 16.88 88.06
C GLU A 9 43.94 15.73 87.74
N ASN A 10 43.11 15.84 86.68
CA ASN A 10 42.11 14.81 86.33
C ASN A 10 42.37 14.14 84.96
N LYS A 11 43.59 13.63 84.73
CA LYS A 11 43.94 12.87 83.50
C LYS A 11 43.22 11.53 83.34
N ALA A 12 42.57 11.00 84.37
CA ALA A 12 41.78 9.76 84.30
C ALA A 12 40.36 9.98 83.73
N ILE A 13 39.74 11.13 83.97
CA ILE A 13 38.34 11.40 83.59
C ILE A 13 38.18 11.62 82.08
N LEU A 14 39.20 12.17 81.41
CA LEU A 14 39.20 12.35 79.95
C LEU A 14 39.34 11.02 79.18
N LYS A 15 39.95 9.98 79.79
CA LYS A 15 40.06 8.63 79.22
C LYS A 15 38.75 7.84 79.32
N TYR A 16 37.93 8.08 80.35
CA TYR A 16 36.63 7.41 80.50
C TYR A 16 35.55 7.99 79.55
N PHE A 17 35.59 9.29 79.23
CA PHE A 17 34.64 9.88 78.28
C PHE A 17 34.89 9.46 76.82
N THR A 18 36.15 9.18 76.44
CA THR A 18 36.49 8.71 75.08
C THR A 18 36.20 7.23 74.87
N ILE A 19 36.25 6.40 75.93
CA ILE A 19 35.94 4.96 75.84
C ILE A 19 34.41 4.72 75.93
N ALA A 20 33.66 5.53 76.69
CA ALA A 20 32.21 5.40 76.79
C ALA A 20 31.45 5.77 75.51
N PHE A 21 31.96 6.71 74.69
CA PHE A 21 31.27 7.16 73.46
C PHE A 21 31.45 6.19 72.26
N VAL A 22 32.53 5.40 72.27
CA VAL A 22 32.80 4.40 71.21
C VAL A 22 32.13 3.06 71.52
N GLY A 23 31.95 2.70 72.80
CA GLY A 23 31.31 1.45 73.23
C GLY A 23 29.78 1.43 73.12
N SER A 24 29.08 2.54 73.39
CA SER A 24 27.61 2.57 73.34
C SER A 24 27.05 2.55 71.92
N SER A 25 27.78 3.16 70.98
CA SER A 25 27.38 3.26 69.57
C SER A 25 27.59 1.94 68.81
N THR A 26 28.68 1.23 69.10
CA THR A 26 28.98 -0.08 68.50
C THR A 26 28.11 -1.19 69.09
N ALA A 27 27.81 -1.15 70.40
CA ALA A 27 26.88 -2.10 71.02
C ALA A 27 25.42 -1.90 70.55
N TRP A 28 24.98 -0.66 70.31
CA TRP A 28 23.64 -0.38 69.77
C TRP A 28 23.52 -0.82 68.32
N VAL A 29 24.53 -0.55 67.48
CA VAL A 29 24.56 -1.04 66.08
C VAL A 29 24.66 -2.56 66.04
N TYR A 30 25.49 -3.19 66.88
CA TYR A 30 25.57 -4.64 66.97
C TYR A 30 24.24 -5.26 67.44
N TYR A 31 23.55 -4.64 68.40
CA TYR A 31 22.21 -5.06 68.83
C TYR A 31 21.17 -4.93 67.70
N GLN A 32 21.18 -3.84 66.94
CA GLN A 32 20.26 -3.67 65.80
C GLN A 32 20.57 -4.64 64.66
N VAL A 33 21.85 -4.92 64.38
CA VAL A 33 22.29 -5.90 63.37
C VAL A 33 21.93 -7.32 63.81
N ASN A 34 22.17 -7.72 65.07
CA ASN A 34 21.77 -9.05 65.55
C ASN A 34 20.25 -9.21 65.62
N LYS A 35 19.51 -8.17 65.99
CA LYS A 35 18.03 -8.21 65.97
C LYS A 35 17.48 -8.32 64.56
N THR A 36 18.13 -7.68 63.58
CA THR A 36 17.76 -7.79 62.16
C THR A 36 18.16 -9.16 61.59
N ARG A 37 19.32 -9.70 62.01
CA ARG A 37 19.78 -11.05 61.65
C ARG A 37 18.88 -12.15 62.21
N ASP A 38 18.49 -12.08 63.49
CA ASP A 38 17.54 -13.03 64.08
C ASP A 38 16.15 -12.94 63.44
N ILE A 39 15.73 -11.76 62.95
CA ILE A 39 14.49 -11.63 62.18
C ILE A 39 14.63 -12.27 60.80
N LEU A 40 15.78 -12.13 60.13
CA LEU A 40 16.03 -12.70 58.79
C LEU A 40 16.28 -14.21 58.83
N GLU A 41 17.00 -14.71 59.84
CA GLU A 41 17.29 -16.15 60.05
C GLU A 41 16.06 -16.94 60.56
N ASN A 42 15.01 -16.27 61.06
CA ASN A 42 13.73 -16.90 61.44
C ASN A 42 12.56 -16.60 60.48
N ALA A 43 12.78 -15.79 59.43
CA ALA A 43 11.75 -15.43 58.45
C ALA A 43 11.86 -16.19 57.12
N LEU A 44 12.97 -16.92 56.90
CA LEU A 44 13.18 -17.75 55.72
C LEU A 44 13.32 -19.21 56.15
N ASP A 45 12.44 -20.07 55.65
CA ASP A 45 12.60 -21.52 55.76
C ASP A 45 13.63 -21.97 54.73
N ASP A 46 14.83 -22.31 55.20
CA ASP A 46 15.98 -22.65 54.39
C ASP A 46 15.81 -23.98 53.61
N SER A 47 14.69 -24.70 53.82
CA SER A 47 14.37 -25.92 53.06
C SER A 47 14.09 -25.68 51.58
N VAL A 48 13.90 -24.43 51.14
CA VAL A 48 13.61 -24.09 49.73
C VAL A 48 14.88 -23.97 48.87
N LEU A 49 16.06 -23.80 49.49
CA LEU A 49 17.34 -23.64 48.78
C LEU A 49 18.03 -24.96 48.38
N GLN A 50 17.41 -26.12 48.68
CA GLN A 50 17.97 -27.45 48.37
C GLN A 50 17.46 -28.11 47.07
N PHE A 51 16.71 -27.40 46.21
CA PHE A 51 16.35 -27.88 44.87
C PHE A 51 16.87 -26.94 43.78
N MET A 52 18.19 -26.71 43.73
CA MET A 52 18.83 -26.37 42.46
C MET A 52 19.38 -27.65 41.83
N ASP A 53 18.53 -28.36 41.11
CA ASP A 53 18.96 -29.14 39.95
C ASP A 53 17.87 -29.12 38.88
N HIS A 54 18.25 -28.58 37.71
CA HIS A 54 17.62 -28.67 36.39
C HIS A 54 16.10 -28.85 36.34
N TYR A 55 15.33 -27.78 36.09
CA TYR A 55 14.08 -27.90 35.34
C TYR A 55 13.66 -26.60 34.65
N VAL A 56 13.20 -26.76 33.40
CA VAL A 56 12.59 -25.77 32.51
C VAL A 56 11.19 -25.40 33.02
N ALA A 57 10.82 -24.11 33.03
CA ALA A 57 9.43 -23.64 33.06
C ALA A 57 9.39 -22.28 32.32
N LYS A 58 8.82 -22.18 31.11
CA LYS A 58 7.39 -22.02 30.77
C LYS A 58 6.68 -20.95 31.61
N GLU A 59 6.11 -19.99 30.88
CA GLU A 59 5.28 -18.86 31.28
C GLU A 59 4.30 -19.19 32.42
N GLU A 60 4.13 -18.25 33.37
CA GLU A 60 2.80 -17.72 33.70
C GLU A 60 2.89 -16.46 34.60
N THR A 61 2.00 -15.51 34.28
CA THR A 61 1.55 -14.34 35.07
C THR A 61 2.59 -13.28 35.47
N LEU A 62 2.90 -12.38 34.54
CA LEU A 62 3.34 -11.01 34.86
C LEU A 62 2.13 -10.09 34.80
N GLU A 63 1.20 -10.29 35.74
CA GLU A 63 0.25 -9.25 36.14
C GLU A 63 0.95 -8.35 37.16
N GLU A 64 0.86 -7.05 36.89
CA GLU A 64 1.03 -5.93 37.84
C GLU A 64 2.37 -5.82 38.60
N GLU A 65 3.27 -4.99 38.08
CA GLU A 65 3.92 -3.93 38.87
C GLU A 65 4.66 -2.96 37.93
N ILE A 66 3.90 -1.96 37.46
CA ILE A 66 4.48 -0.70 36.99
C ILE A 66 4.93 0.02 38.26
N ILE A 67 6.21 -0.05 38.61
CA ILE A 67 6.77 0.83 39.63
C ILE A 67 7.15 2.15 38.95
N GLU A 68 6.24 3.12 39.02
CA GLU A 68 6.54 4.54 38.84
C GLU A 68 7.58 4.95 39.89
N PHE A 69 8.77 5.36 39.45
CA PHE A 69 9.81 5.91 40.32
C PHE A 69 9.94 7.42 40.13
N GLU A 70 9.06 8.17 40.79
CA GLU A 70 9.31 9.51 41.36
C GLU A 70 8.41 9.58 42.60
N PRO A 71 8.89 9.88 43.83
CA PRO A 71 9.78 11.00 44.15
C PRO A 71 10.86 10.70 45.22
N TYR A 72 12.02 11.35 45.18
CA TYR A 72 12.74 11.83 46.39
C TYR A 72 13.86 12.79 45.93
N LEU A 73 13.50 14.07 45.89
CA LEU A 73 14.44 15.18 45.81
C LEU A 73 14.94 15.54 47.21
N GLU A 74 16.21 15.99 47.23
CA GLU A 74 16.92 16.70 48.30
C GLU A 74 17.42 15.90 49.51
N TYR A 75 18.74 15.63 49.58
CA TYR A 75 19.66 16.29 50.51
C TYR A 75 21.14 15.79 50.38
N ARG A 76 22.05 16.74 50.15
CA ARG A 76 23.54 16.72 50.25
C ARG A 76 24.42 15.82 49.36
N LYS A 77 25.20 16.51 48.52
CA LYS A 77 26.45 16.10 47.84
C LYS A 77 27.42 15.35 48.78
N THR A 78 27.86 14.14 48.41
CA THR A 78 29.23 13.81 47.94
C THR A 78 29.48 12.28 47.93
N GLY A 79 30.08 11.78 46.84
CA GLY A 79 30.77 10.49 46.75
C GLY A 79 29.90 9.24 46.59
N LEU A 80 29.35 8.72 47.69
CA LEU A 80 28.77 7.37 47.73
C LEU A 80 27.36 7.29 47.15
N ILE A 81 26.53 8.32 47.36
CA ILE A 81 25.14 8.35 46.88
C ILE A 81 25.09 8.54 45.35
N GLN A 82 25.94 9.41 44.78
CA GLN A 82 26.02 9.56 43.33
C GLN A 82 26.52 8.28 42.66
N TRP A 83 27.51 7.61 43.26
CA TRP A 83 27.99 6.30 42.80
C TRP A 83 26.90 5.23 42.90
N ALA A 84 26.17 5.17 44.01
CA ALA A 84 25.05 4.24 44.20
C ALA A 84 23.90 4.52 43.22
N LEU A 85 23.51 5.78 43.02
CA LEU A 85 22.50 6.19 42.03
C LEU A 85 22.97 5.90 40.61
N ASN A 86 24.24 6.14 40.27
CA ASN A 86 24.79 5.80 38.96
C ASN A 86 24.82 4.28 38.73
N ASN A 87 25.12 3.48 39.76
CA ASN A 87 25.04 2.02 39.69
C ASN A 87 23.61 1.52 39.57
N LEU A 88 22.63 2.16 40.23
CA LEU A 88 21.21 1.84 40.07
C LEU A 88 20.72 2.19 38.67
N LYS A 89 21.05 3.38 38.18
CA LYS A 89 20.78 3.83 36.80
C LYS A 89 21.36 2.88 35.75
N PHE A 90 22.63 2.49 35.93
CA PHE A 90 23.29 1.53 35.06
C PHE A 90 22.72 0.11 35.21
N GLY A 91 22.38 -0.31 36.43
CA GLY A 91 21.73 -1.59 36.71
C GLY A 91 20.35 -1.69 36.05
N TYR A 92 19.57 -0.60 36.06
CA TYR A 92 18.31 -0.49 35.33
C TYR A 92 18.51 -0.63 33.82
N ALA A 93 19.46 0.12 33.24
CA ALA A 93 19.79 -0.01 31.82
C ALA A 93 20.24 -1.44 31.44
N ARG A 94 21.01 -2.12 32.30
CA ARG A 94 21.41 -3.53 32.08
C ARG A 94 20.23 -4.49 32.14
N ARG A 95 19.26 -4.29 33.04
CA ARG A 95 18.04 -5.10 33.11
C ARG A 95 17.20 -4.90 31.85
N LEU A 96 17.04 -3.67 31.39
CA LEU A 96 16.36 -3.40 30.12
C LEU A 96 17.10 -4.05 28.93
N LEU A 97 18.43 -4.02 28.92
CA LEU A 97 19.22 -4.69 27.88
C LEU A 97 19.08 -6.22 27.92
N ALA A 98 18.90 -6.82 29.10
CA ALA A 98 18.59 -8.23 29.20
C ALA A 98 17.18 -8.53 28.65
N LEU A 99 16.19 -7.70 28.99
CA LEU A 99 14.82 -7.80 28.49
C LEU A 99 14.70 -7.52 26.98
N SER A 100 15.58 -6.72 26.40
CA SER A 100 15.59 -6.47 24.94
C SER A 100 15.98 -7.71 24.14
N LYS A 101 16.57 -8.73 24.79
CA LYS A 101 16.98 -10.01 24.21
C LYS A 101 15.97 -11.14 24.44
N ASP A 102 14.84 -10.84 25.08
CA ASP A 102 13.80 -11.82 25.40
C ASP A 102 13.18 -12.45 24.14
N SER A 103 12.64 -13.67 24.23
CA SER A 103 11.94 -14.33 23.12
C SER A 103 10.60 -13.67 22.76
N ASN A 104 9.96 -12.97 23.69
CA ASN A 104 8.67 -12.29 23.47
C ASN A 104 8.84 -10.87 22.88
N LYS A 105 8.18 -10.62 21.75
CA LYS A 105 8.22 -9.33 21.00
C LYS A 105 7.75 -8.15 21.85
N TYR A 106 6.76 -8.36 22.73
CA TYR A 106 6.22 -7.31 23.59
C TYR A 106 7.27 -6.81 24.59
N PHE A 107 7.92 -7.73 25.32
CA PHE A 107 8.96 -7.37 26.30
C PHE A 107 10.16 -6.70 25.63
N ARG A 108 10.62 -7.23 24.48
CA ARG A 108 11.70 -6.60 23.71
C ARG A 108 11.37 -5.17 23.33
N THR A 109 10.19 -4.95 22.76
CA THR A 109 9.75 -3.62 22.29
C THR A 109 9.62 -2.64 23.45
N LYS A 110 9.06 -3.07 24.58
CA LYS A 110 8.96 -2.24 25.79
C LYS A 110 10.34 -1.88 26.33
N ALA A 111 11.26 -2.84 26.38
CA ALA A 111 12.62 -2.64 26.86
C ALA A 111 13.43 -1.66 25.99
N VAL A 112 13.39 -1.84 24.66
CA VAL A 112 14.05 -0.95 23.69
C VAL A 112 13.52 0.47 23.79
N ASN A 113 12.20 0.66 23.89
CA ASN A 113 11.60 1.99 24.05
C ASN A 113 12.09 2.69 25.32
N ASN A 114 12.22 1.95 26.43
CA ASN A 114 12.75 2.51 27.67
C ASN A 114 14.24 2.81 27.57
N LEU A 115 15.04 1.94 26.94
CA LEU A 115 16.47 2.17 26.68
C LEU A 115 16.71 3.42 25.84
N ALA A 116 15.93 3.61 24.77
CA ALA A 116 16.06 4.76 23.87
C ALA A 116 15.84 6.10 24.60
N ASN A 117 15.02 6.13 25.64
CA ASN A 117 14.77 7.34 26.45
C ASN A 117 15.85 7.61 27.51
N ILE A 118 16.85 6.73 27.67
CA ILE A 118 17.94 6.95 28.62
C ILE A 118 18.97 7.91 28.00
N ASN A 119 19.05 9.12 28.55
CA ASN A 119 20.02 10.15 28.17
C ASN A 119 20.94 10.61 29.31
N TYR A 120 20.70 10.11 30.53
CA TYR A 120 21.33 10.58 31.77
C TYR A 120 22.53 9.75 32.26
N LEU A 121 22.96 8.74 31.48
CA LEU A 121 24.13 7.92 31.84
C LEU A 121 25.45 8.63 31.49
N ASP A 122 26.51 8.29 32.22
CA ASP A 122 27.86 8.73 31.87
C ASP A 122 28.33 8.09 30.56
N SER A 123 29.20 8.76 29.80
CA SER A 123 29.66 8.27 28.49
C SER A 123 30.32 6.88 28.52
N TRP A 124 31.01 6.52 29.62
CA TRP A 124 31.61 5.19 29.75
C TRP A 124 30.55 4.09 30.02
N HIS A 125 29.44 4.42 30.70
CA HIS A 125 28.31 3.50 30.85
C HIS A 125 27.65 3.22 29.49
N PHE A 126 27.49 4.25 28.66
CA PHE A 126 27.03 4.06 27.28
C PHE A 126 27.97 3.17 26.48
N ALA A 127 29.29 3.40 26.58
CA ALA A 127 30.28 2.56 25.89
C ALA A 127 30.19 1.09 26.33
N LEU A 128 30.00 0.82 27.63
CA LEU A 128 29.78 -0.55 28.12
C LEU A 128 28.50 -1.17 27.57
N ILE A 129 27.39 -0.41 27.56
CA ILE A 129 26.12 -0.88 27.00
C ILE A 129 26.26 -1.15 25.49
N ALA A 130 26.89 -0.25 24.74
CA ALA A 130 27.15 -0.42 23.31
C ALA A 130 27.93 -1.70 23.00
N ASN A 131 28.88 -2.10 23.85
CA ASN A 131 29.60 -3.37 23.72
C ASN A 131 28.76 -4.60 24.07
N MET A 132 27.71 -4.45 24.89
CA MET A 132 26.82 -5.53 25.31
C MET A 132 25.56 -5.69 24.43
N ILE A 133 25.26 -4.67 23.60
CA ILE A 133 24.13 -4.67 22.68
C ILE A 133 24.38 -5.72 21.58
N ASP A 134 23.39 -6.59 21.38
CA ASP A 134 23.36 -7.52 20.25
C ASP A 134 22.82 -6.83 18.99
N PRO A 135 23.09 -7.36 17.77
CA PRO A 135 22.69 -6.71 16.53
C PRO A 135 21.18 -6.42 16.42
N ARG A 136 20.31 -7.29 16.95
CA ARG A 136 18.85 -7.11 16.91
C ARG A 136 18.43 -5.93 17.78
N THR A 137 18.94 -5.86 19.01
CA THR A 137 18.72 -4.70 19.88
C THR A 137 19.29 -3.41 19.27
N ALA A 138 20.45 -3.47 18.60
CA ALA A 138 21.05 -2.31 17.94
C ALA A 138 20.13 -1.72 16.87
N VAL A 139 19.60 -2.54 15.96
CA VAL A 139 18.68 -2.06 14.92
C VAL A 139 17.35 -1.58 15.51
N ALA A 140 16.84 -2.26 16.54
CA ALA A 140 15.63 -1.83 17.24
C ALA A 140 15.80 -0.43 17.87
N LEU A 141 16.94 -0.17 18.51
CA LEU A 141 17.29 1.15 19.04
C LEU A 141 17.45 2.18 17.91
N ALA A 142 18.12 1.81 16.82
CA ALA A 142 18.33 2.70 15.66
C ALA A 142 17.02 3.18 15.02
N ARG A 143 15.95 2.38 15.09
CA ARG A 143 14.59 2.70 14.62
C ARG A 143 13.68 3.31 15.68
N THR A 144 14.17 3.49 16.91
CA THR A 144 13.39 4.07 18.01
C THR A 144 13.75 5.55 18.11
N PRO A 145 12.75 6.46 18.11
CA PRO A 145 13.00 7.89 18.29
C PRO A 145 13.78 8.17 19.57
N ASN A 146 14.62 9.20 19.56
CA ASN A 146 15.40 9.69 20.71
C ASN A 146 16.55 8.79 21.20
N ALA A 147 16.82 7.65 20.56
CA ALA A 147 17.94 6.79 20.95
C ALA A 147 19.28 7.56 20.93
N ASP A 148 20.01 7.52 22.03
CA ASP A 148 21.31 8.19 22.15
C ASP A 148 22.35 7.53 21.23
N ARG A 149 23.09 8.35 20.49
CA ARG A 149 24.10 7.89 19.52
C ARG A 149 25.21 7.06 20.17
N ARG A 150 25.47 7.27 21.46
CA ARG A 150 26.51 6.56 22.23
C ARG A 150 26.15 5.09 22.49
N PHE A 151 24.92 4.66 22.19
CA PHE A 151 24.56 3.23 22.18
C PHE A 151 25.14 2.46 20.99
N PHE A 152 25.62 3.13 19.95
CA PHE A 152 26.18 2.48 18.77
C PHE A 152 27.72 2.51 18.83
N LEU A 153 28.34 1.37 18.54
CA LEU A 153 29.79 1.29 18.44
C LEU A 153 30.31 2.14 17.28
N GLU A 154 31.43 2.83 17.51
CA GLU A 154 32.09 3.56 16.45
C GLU A 154 32.66 2.60 15.39
N PRO A 155 32.62 2.99 14.09
CA PRO A 155 33.09 2.10 13.03
C PRO A 155 34.60 1.81 13.14
N PRO A 156 35.02 0.54 13.05
CA PRO A 156 36.43 0.15 13.16
C PRO A 156 37.28 0.79 12.05
N PHE A 157 38.50 1.19 12.37
CA PHE A 157 39.45 1.73 11.40
C PHE A 157 40.33 0.61 10.82
N ARG A 158 40.06 0.17 9.58
CA ARG A 158 40.91 -0.82 8.89
C ARG A 158 41.90 -0.18 7.89
N TYR A 159 41.53 0.92 7.25
CA TYR A 159 42.30 1.55 6.17
C TYR A 159 42.79 2.96 6.52
N HIS A 160 43.02 3.24 7.80
CA HIS A 160 43.39 4.57 8.32
C HIS A 160 44.59 5.20 7.57
N ASN A 161 45.52 4.38 7.08
CA ASN A 161 46.76 4.84 6.44
C ASN A 161 46.64 5.09 4.93
N TYR A 162 45.54 4.71 4.26
CA TYR A 162 45.46 4.80 2.80
C TYR A 162 45.42 6.27 2.35
N LYS A 163 45.87 6.61 1.14
CA LYS A 163 45.60 7.89 0.46
C LYS A 163 44.35 7.77 -0.42
N LYS A 164 43.85 8.89 -0.97
CA LYS A 164 42.66 8.88 -1.86
C LYS A 164 42.86 7.94 -3.06
N ASP A 165 44.03 7.97 -3.67
CA ASP A 165 44.33 7.17 -4.88
C ASP A 165 44.46 5.67 -4.54
N GLU A 166 45.03 5.35 -3.38
CA GLU A 166 45.11 3.97 -2.86
C GLU A 166 43.71 3.39 -2.58
N LEU A 167 42.74 4.26 -2.26
CA LEU A 167 41.35 3.88 -2.01
C LEU A 167 40.59 3.58 -3.32
N ILE A 168 40.90 4.32 -4.39
CA ILE A 168 40.40 4.03 -5.74
C ILE A 168 40.97 2.69 -6.24
N ASN A 169 42.26 2.43 -6.00
CA ASN A 169 42.88 1.15 -6.32
C ASN A 169 42.27 -0.01 -5.51
N ALA A 170 42.04 0.18 -4.21
CA ALA A 170 41.35 -0.82 -3.39
C ALA A 170 39.92 -1.09 -3.90
N MET A 171 39.20 -0.06 -4.37
CA MET A 171 37.89 -0.23 -4.99
C MET A 171 37.95 -0.97 -6.33
N ARG A 172 38.99 -0.73 -7.13
CA ARG A 172 39.22 -1.47 -8.38
C ARG A 172 39.45 -2.95 -8.09
N GLU A 173 40.37 -3.28 -7.18
CA GLU A 173 40.67 -4.67 -6.79
C GLU A 173 39.41 -5.36 -6.26
N PHE A 174 38.67 -4.68 -5.38
CA PHE A 174 37.41 -5.20 -4.86
C PHE A 174 36.36 -5.46 -5.95
N LEU A 175 36.22 -4.55 -6.93
CA LEU A 175 35.31 -4.77 -8.07
C LEU A 175 35.73 -5.97 -8.92
N ILE A 176 37.03 -6.22 -9.08
CA ILE A 176 37.54 -7.40 -9.79
C ILE A 176 37.15 -8.67 -9.02
N GLU A 177 37.36 -8.72 -7.70
CA GLU A 177 36.95 -9.87 -6.87
C GLU A 177 35.44 -10.13 -6.94
N VAL A 178 34.62 -9.06 -6.88
CA VAL A 178 33.16 -9.16 -7.02
C VAL A 178 32.79 -9.70 -8.40
N PHE A 179 33.46 -9.24 -9.47
CA PHE A 179 33.24 -9.73 -10.82
C PHE A 179 33.66 -11.19 -10.98
N GLU A 180 34.81 -11.59 -10.46
CA GLU A 180 35.30 -12.98 -10.51
C GLU A 180 34.31 -13.94 -9.85
N LYS A 181 33.74 -13.56 -8.70
CA LYS A 181 32.72 -14.34 -7.99
C LYS A 181 31.39 -14.40 -8.76
N SER A 182 30.92 -13.26 -9.27
CA SER A 182 29.52 -13.12 -9.72
C SER A 182 29.33 -13.28 -11.23
N GLN A 183 30.39 -13.07 -12.01
CA GLN A 183 30.38 -12.97 -13.47
C GLN A 183 29.30 -11.99 -13.99
N HIS A 184 29.02 -10.91 -13.24
CA HIS A 184 27.96 -9.95 -13.60
C HIS A 184 28.33 -9.21 -14.91
N PRO A 185 27.52 -9.32 -15.99
CA PRO A 185 27.86 -8.74 -17.30
C PRO A 185 28.07 -7.22 -17.28
N CYS A 186 27.15 -6.45 -16.66
CA CYS A 186 27.27 -4.98 -16.57
C CYS A 186 28.50 -4.54 -15.74
N MET A 187 28.96 -5.32 -14.75
CA MET A 187 30.20 -5.04 -14.00
C MET A 187 31.45 -5.35 -14.83
N GLY A 188 31.48 -6.49 -15.54
CA GLY A 188 32.58 -6.83 -16.43
C GLY A 188 32.77 -5.80 -17.55
N TYR A 189 31.66 -5.33 -18.14
CA TYR A 189 31.67 -4.23 -19.09
C TYR A 189 32.28 -2.95 -18.47
N PHE A 190 31.83 -2.56 -17.28
CA PHE A 190 32.38 -1.41 -16.56
C PHE A 190 33.89 -1.55 -16.33
N LEU A 191 34.36 -2.68 -15.81
CA LEU A 191 35.78 -2.93 -15.55
C LEU A 191 36.63 -2.82 -16.83
N SER A 192 36.16 -3.40 -17.93
CA SER A 192 36.84 -3.36 -19.24
C SER A 192 36.95 -1.96 -19.85
N LYS A 193 36.18 -0.99 -19.36
CA LYS A 193 36.14 0.39 -19.89
C LYS A 193 36.73 1.41 -18.93
N ALA A 194 36.53 1.22 -17.62
CA ALA A 194 36.88 2.20 -16.60
C ALA A 194 38.36 2.18 -16.18
N PHE A 195 39.02 1.03 -16.27
CA PHE A 195 40.38 0.84 -15.77
C PHE A 195 41.39 0.46 -16.86
N VAL A 196 41.16 0.93 -18.09
CA VAL A 196 42.06 0.68 -19.24
C VAL A 196 43.27 1.61 -19.17
N TYR A 197 44.31 1.25 -18.42
CA TYR A 197 45.67 1.76 -18.65
C TYR A 197 46.78 0.75 -18.28
N ASP A 198 47.58 0.48 -19.32
CA ASP A 198 49.01 0.08 -19.42
C ASP A 198 49.52 -1.36 -19.56
N HIS A 199 48.72 -2.42 -19.55
CA HIS A 199 49.16 -3.72 -20.10
C HIS A 199 47.98 -4.50 -20.70
N ASP A 200 48.25 -5.23 -21.79
CA ASP A 200 47.31 -6.07 -22.57
C ASP A 200 46.39 -5.38 -23.60
N SER A 201 47.02 -4.74 -24.58
CA SER A 201 46.51 -4.63 -25.96
C SER A 201 46.56 -5.98 -26.71
N GLY A 202 46.23 -7.09 -26.05
CA GLY A 202 46.27 -8.43 -26.62
C GLY A 202 45.09 -9.22 -26.11
N HIS A 203 44.12 -9.47 -26.97
CA HIS A 203 42.86 -10.19 -26.71
C HIS A 203 41.76 -9.34 -26.07
N ILE A 204 41.03 -8.60 -26.92
CA ILE A 204 39.59 -8.78 -27.15
C ILE A 204 39.26 -8.01 -28.42
N VAL A 205 39.04 -8.76 -29.51
CA VAL A 205 38.40 -8.27 -30.73
C VAL A 205 36.99 -8.84 -30.67
N ASP A 206 35.96 -7.99 -30.53
CA ASP A 206 34.92 -7.94 -31.55
C ASP A 206 34.03 -6.69 -31.48
N HIS A 207 33.49 -6.39 -32.65
CA HIS A 207 32.83 -5.19 -33.13
C HIS A 207 31.51 -4.81 -32.44
N ASP A 208 31.46 -3.61 -31.87
CA ASP A 208 30.33 -2.72 -32.12
C ASP A 208 30.74 -1.24 -31.94
N SER A 209 30.33 -0.42 -32.91
CA SER A 209 30.76 0.98 -33.10
C SER A 209 30.22 1.98 -32.06
N SER A 210 29.70 1.51 -30.93
CA SER A 210 29.35 2.32 -29.74
C SER A 210 30.51 2.45 -28.73
N SER A 211 31.58 1.68 -28.94
CA SER A 211 32.73 1.55 -28.04
C SER A 211 33.69 2.75 -28.02
N LEU A 212 33.50 3.73 -28.92
CA LEU A 212 34.34 4.92 -29.08
C LEU A 212 33.90 6.13 -28.24
N GLU A 213 32.73 6.09 -27.60
CA GLU A 213 32.24 7.24 -26.82
C GLU A 213 32.66 7.17 -25.35
N LEU A 214 32.52 6.04 -24.66
CA LEU A 214 32.84 5.95 -23.21
C LEU A 214 34.34 6.09 -22.88
N SER A 215 35.24 5.65 -23.74
CA SER A 215 36.69 5.79 -23.52
C SER A 215 37.18 7.24 -23.57
N LYS A 216 36.38 8.16 -24.14
CA LYS A 216 36.64 9.61 -24.12
C LYS A 216 36.09 10.32 -22.88
N PHE A 217 35.24 9.67 -22.07
CA PHE A 217 34.53 10.29 -20.95
C PHE A 217 35.27 10.27 -19.61
N ILE A 218 36.24 9.38 -19.40
CA ILE A 218 37.00 9.36 -18.14
C ILE A 218 38.19 10.30 -18.28
N GLN A 219 37.98 11.56 -17.93
CA GLN A 219 39.02 12.59 -18.05
C GLN A 219 39.67 12.95 -16.71
N THR A 220 39.10 12.53 -15.57
CA THR A 220 39.67 12.85 -14.24
C THR A 220 39.48 11.76 -13.16
N GLU A 221 40.46 11.60 -12.25
CA GLU A 221 40.40 10.70 -11.08
C GLU A 221 39.17 10.95 -10.16
N LYS A 222 38.59 12.15 -10.21
CA LYS A 222 37.42 12.53 -9.41
C LYS A 222 36.13 11.82 -9.84
N GLU A 223 36.03 11.39 -11.09
CA GLU A 223 34.81 10.79 -11.65
C GLU A 223 34.77 9.26 -11.47
N ILE A 224 35.94 8.64 -11.27
CA ILE A 224 36.09 7.17 -11.21
C ILE A 224 35.35 6.58 -10.00
N LEU A 225 35.50 7.16 -8.81
CA LEU A 225 34.89 6.62 -7.59
C LEU A 225 33.33 6.62 -7.65
N PRO A 226 32.65 7.73 -8.01
CA PRO A 226 31.21 7.71 -8.23
C PRO A 226 30.74 6.65 -9.23
N MET A 227 31.51 6.40 -10.30
CA MET A 227 31.19 5.35 -11.27
C MET A 227 31.40 3.94 -10.71
N CYS A 228 32.43 3.73 -9.89
CA CYS A 228 32.64 2.46 -9.17
C CYS A 228 31.46 2.15 -8.25
N LEU A 229 30.96 3.16 -7.52
CA LEU A 229 29.79 3.03 -6.66
C LEU A 229 28.51 2.79 -7.48
N GLU A 230 28.36 3.40 -8.66
CA GLU A 230 27.25 3.11 -9.56
C GLU A 230 27.26 1.66 -10.05
N SER A 231 28.45 1.14 -10.38
CA SER A 231 28.62 -0.27 -10.78
C SER A 231 28.22 -1.22 -9.64
N LEU A 232 28.66 -0.96 -8.41
CA LEU A 232 28.24 -1.73 -7.22
C LEU A 232 26.74 -1.61 -6.94
N LEU A 233 26.17 -0.41 -7.08
CA LEU A 233 24.74 -0.18 -6.89
C LEU A 233 23.91 -0.97 -7.89
N HIS A 234 24.36 -1.03 -9.14
CA HIS A 234 23.73 -1.84 -10.16
C HIS A 234 23.80 -3.33 -9.82
N HIS A 235 24.98 -3.80 -9.39
CA HIS A 235 25.23 -5.18 -8.96
C HIS A 235 24.29 -5.64 -7.85
N CYS A 236 24.25 -4.88 -6.75
CA CYS A 236 23.45 -5.25 -5.58
C CYS A 236 21.94 -5.03 -5.76
N ASN A 237 21.50 -4.34 -6.82
CA ASN A 237 20.09 -4.18 -7.16
C ASN A 237 19.48 -5.47 -7.72
N VAL A 238 20.31 -6.41 -8.19
CA VAL A 238 19.88 -7.74 -8.61
C VAL A 238 19.95 -8.67 -7.40
N GLU A 239 18.82 -9.27 -7.03
CA GLU A 239 18.68 -10.02 -5.77
C GLU A 239 19.74 -11.11 -5.58
N ARG A 240 20.04 -11.89 -6.62
CA ARG A 240 21.05 -12.97 -6.58
C ARG A 240 22.47 -12.53 -6.22
N TYR A 241 22.78 -11.24 -6.38
CA TYR A 241 24.10 -10.64 -6.18
C TYR A 241 24.19 -9.73 -4.95
N SER A 242 23.06 -9.56 -4.26
CA SER A 242 22.90 -8.56 -3.21
C SER A 242 23.73 -8.84 -1.94
N THR A 243 24.25 -10.06 -1.76
CA THR A 243 25.11 -10.44 -0.61
C THR A 243 26.60 -10.36 -0.92
N ASP A 244 27.00 -10.31 -2.20
CA ASP A 244 28.40 -10.46 -2.64
C ASP A 244 29.34 -9.46 -1.96
N ILE A 245 28.89 -8.22 -1.79
CA ILE A 245 29.67 -7.15 -1.17
C ILE A 245 30.01 -7.49 0.29
N ALA A 246 29.07 -8.10 1.03
CA ALA A 246 29.30 -8.48 2.42
C ALA A 246 30.14 -9.76 2.51
N ASP A 247 29.89 -10.75 1.64
CA ASP A 247 30.61 -12.02 1.58
C ASP A 247 32.11 -11.82 1.32
N LEU A 248 32.45 -10.84 0.47
CA LEU A 248 33.82 -10.43 0.15
C LEU A 248 34.37 -9.37 1.13
N ASN A 249 33.72 -9.17 2.28
CA ASN A 249 34.17 -8.24 3.32
C ASN A 249 34.38 -6.79 2.81
N GLY A 250 33.50 -6.31 1.92
CA GLY A 250 33.53 -4.96 1.35
C GLY A 250 32.93 -3.86 2.24
N LEU A 251 32.13 -4.19 3.26
CA LEU A 251 31.51 -3.20 4.17
C LEU A 251 32.52 -2.25 4.86
N PRO A 252 33.69 -2.69 5.33
CA PRO A 252 34.73 -1.80 5.88
C PRO A 252 35.32 -0.84 4.84
N LEU A 253 35.44 -1.27 3.58
CA LEU A 253 35.95 -0.41 2.50
C LEU A 253 34.95 0.72 2.19
N LEU A 254 33.66 0.39 2.10
CA LEU A 254 32.58 1.38 1.96
C LEU A 254 32.56 2.39 3.14
N MET A 255 32.87 1.93 4.35
CA MET A 255 32.91 2.78 5.55
C MET A 255 34.06 3.78 5.48
N GLU A 256 35.21 3.35 4.98
CA GLU A 256 36.35 4.25 4.75
C GLU A 256 36.02 5.31 3.68
N ILE A 257 35.33 4.93 2.60
CA ILE A 257 34.83 5.87 1.59
C ILE A 257 33.93 6.92 2.25
N TYR A 258 32.95 6.48 3.05
CA TYR A 258 32.07 7.40 3.75
C TYR A 258 32.83 8.40 4.63
N LYS A 259 33.77 7.93 5.45
CA LYS A 259 34.54 8.81 6.35
C LYS A 259 35.30 9.91 5.59
N ARG A 260 35.89 9.58 4.44
CA ARG A 260 36.73 10.51 3.65
C ARG A 260 35.96 11.41 2.70
N TYR A 261 34.82 10.95 2.22
CA TYR A 261 33.94 11.67 1.30
C TYR A 261 32.65 12.12 2.00
N SER A 262 32.69 12.30 3.33
CA SER A 262 31.53 12.70 4.14
C SER A 262 30.92 14.05 3.78
N GLY A 263 31.68 14.92 3.09
CA GLY A 263 31.19 16.19 2.52
C GLY A 263 30.58 16.07 1.12
N ASP A 264 30.67 14.90 0.47
CA ASP A 264 30.11 14.64 -0.86
C ASP A 264 28.75 13.95 -0.73
N ILE A 265 27.69 14.69 -1.06
CA ILE A 265 26.32 14.20 -0.95
C ILE A 265 26.02 13.11 -1.99
N ASN A 266 26.63 13.16 -3.18
CA ASN A 266 26.39 12.19 -4.25
C ASN A 266 26.99 10.83 -3.88
N VAL A 267 28.19 10.82 -3.30
CA VAL A 267 28.79 9.59 -2.72
C VAL A 267 27.93 9.04 -1.59
N THR A 268 27.47 9.91 -0.68
CA THR A 268 26.61 9.52 0.45
C THR A 268 25.29 8.88 -0.02
N ILE A 269 24.64 9.45 -1.03
CA ILE A 269 23.40 8.91 -1.62
C ILE A 269 23.66 7.50 -2.18
N LYS A 270 24.72 7.32 -2.99
CA LYS A 270 25.03 6.02 -3.59
C LYS A 270 25.35 4.96 -2.54
N LEU A 271 26.16 5.29 -1.53
CA LEU A 271 26.46 4.39 -0.42
C LEU A 271 25.20 4.00 0.35
N CYS A 272 24.34 4.97 0.66
CA CYS A 272 23.09 4.71 1.35
C CYS A 272 22.15 3.81 0.54
N GLN A 273 22.09 3.98 -0.78
CA GLN A 273 21.31 3.12 -1.66
C GLN A 273 21.88 1.69 -1.72
N ILE A 274 23.20 1.53 -1.83
CA ILE A 274 23.86 0.20 -1.80
C ILE A 274 23.49 -0.53 -0.50
N LEU A 275 23.69 0.12 0.65
CA LEU A 275 23.36 -0.46 1.96
C LEU A 275 21.86 -0.78 2.09
N SER A 276 21.01 0.10 1.58
CA SER A 276 19.56 -0.11 1.55
C SER A 276 19.15 -1.30 0.68
N TYR A 277 19.87 -1.59 -0.40
CA TYR A 277 19.55 -2.72 -1.28
C TYR A 277 20.03 -4.04 -0.66
N MET A 278 21.25 -4.05 -0.11
CA MET A 278 21.79 -5.19 0.62
C MET A 278 20.94 -5.57 1.85
N SER A 279 20.39 -4.57 2.54
CA SER A 279 19.60 -4.75 3.78
C SER A 279 18.40 -5.69 3.66
N TYR A 280 17.91 -5.95 2.44
CA TYR A 280 16.84 -6.91 2.19
C TYR A 280 17.19 -8.32 2.73
N ASN A 281 18.48 -8.64 2.77
CA ASN A 281 19.02 -9.87 3.33
C ASN A 281 19.26 -9.75 4.85
N ARG A 282 18.32 -10.24 5.66
CA ARG A 282 18.39 -10.14 7.14
C ARG A 282 19.64 -10.75 7.76
N HIS A 283 20.20 -11.80 7.16
CA HIS A 283 21.44 -12.42 7.65
C HIS A 283 22.65 -11.46 7.62
N LEU A 284 22.57 -10.35 6.89
CA LEU A 284 23.59 -9.31 6.87
C LEU A 284 23.54 -8.36 8.07
N LEU A 285 22.57 -8.51 8.98
CA LEU A 285 22.46 -7.71 10.20
C LEU A 285 23.75 -7.72 11.03
N GLU A 286 24.34 -8.89 11.25
CA GLU A 286 25.57 -9.03 12.02
C GLU A 286 26.78 -8.36 11.33
N PRO A 287 27.05 -8.60 10.02
CA PRO A 287 28.04 -7.83 9.26
C PRO A 287 27.86 -6.30 9.33
N PHE A 288 26.62 -5.80 9.23
CA PHE A 288 26.31 -4.37 9.34
C PHE A 288 26.61 -3.82 10.74
N CYS A 289 26.31 -4.59 11.79
CA CYS A 289 26.60 -4.21 13.16
C CYS A 289 28.10 -4.16 13.43
N LYS A 290 28.85 -5.21 13.02
CA LYS A 290 30.31 -5.30 13.23
C LYS A 290 31.10 -4.22 12.48
N SER A 291 30.60 -3.77 11.33
CA SER A 291 31.23 -2.71 10.53
C SER A 291 30.82 -1.30 10.96
N GLY A 292 29.90 -1.15 11.92
CA GLY A 292 29.44 0.14 12.46
C GLY A 292 28.36 0.84 11.61
N TRP A 293 27.80 0.17 10.61
CA TRP A 293 26.80 0.78 9.71
C TRP A 293 25.47 1.09 10.41
N ILE A 294 25.08 0.36 11.45
CA ILE A 294 23.81 0.59 12.15
C ILE A 294 23.73 2.00 12.75
N GLY A 295 24.80 2.46 13.40
CA GLY A 295 24.87 3.83 13.93
C GLY A 295 24.86 4.90 12.83
N VAL A 296 25.55 4.65 11.71
CA VAL A 296 25.56 5.56 10.55
C VAL A 296 24.18 5.65 9.91
N LEU A 297 23.50 4.52 9.69
CA LEU A 297 22.15 4.46 9.15
C LEU A 297 21.14 5.14 10.08
N SER A 298 21.27 4.97 11.39
CA SER A 298 20.42 5.67 12.38
C SER A 298 20.57 7.19 12.27
N ASN A 299 21.80 7.68 12.08
CA ASN A 299 22.04 9.10 11.85
C ASN A 299 21.49 9.56 10.50
N TRP A 300 21.73 8.80 9.43
CA TRP A 300 21.24 9.10 8.08
C TRP A 300 19.72 9.11 7.97
N ALA A 301 19.00 8.30 8.74
CA ALA A 301 17.54 8.31 8.78
C ALA A 301 16.94 9.66 9.19
N HIS A 302 17.74 10.53 9.83
CA HIS A 302 17.37 11.89 10.23
C HIS A 302 18.02 12.98 9.35
N HIS A 303 18.63 12.60 8.22
CA HIS A 303 19.27 13.54 7.29
C HIS A 303 18.23 14.45 6.61
N LYS A 304 18.61 15.71 6.30
CA LYS A 304 17.72 16.67 5.63
C LYS A 304 17.36 16.26 4.20
N ASP A 305 18.31 15.66 3.49
CA ASP A 305 18.09 15.14 2.14
C ASP A 305 17.35 13.79 2.19
N ILE A 306 16.15 13.76 1.62
CA ILE A 306 15.27 12.58 1.57
C ILE A 306 15.89 11.39 0.82
N ARG A 307 16.82 11.64 -0.12
CA ARG A 307 17.51 10.60 -0.88
C ARG A 307 18.52 9.84 -0.01
N VAL A 308 18.84 10.36 1.17
CA VAL A 308 19.63 9.70 2.20
C VAL A 308 18.72 9.16 3.31
N SER A 309 17.79 9.98 3.82
CA SER A 309 16.98 9.61 4.97
C SER A 309 16.03 8.45 4.72
N ILE A 310 15.39 8.41 3.55
CA ILE A 310 14.43 7.36 3.20
C ILE A 310 15.12 6.01 2.94
N PRO A 311 16.19 5.91 2.12
CA PRO A 311 16.90 4.65 1.97
C PRO A 311 17.53 4.14 3.27
N ALA A 312 18.01 5.04 4.15
CA ALA A 312 18.54 4.67 5.46
C ALA A 312 17.45 4.09 6.38
N ALA A 313 16.29 4.75 6.47
CA ALA A 313 15.14 4.24 7.21
C ALA A 313 14.68 2.88 6.67
N ARG A 314 14.64 2.72 5.33
CA ARG A 314 14.34 1.44 4.69
C ARG A 314 15.35 0.36 5.07
N ALA A 315 16.64 0.70 5.07
CA ALA A 315 17.71 -0.23 5.42
C ALA A 315 17.53 -0.78 6.84
N LEU A 316 17.27 0.12 7.79
CA LEU A 316 17.00 -0.26 9.18
C LEU A 316 15.73 -1.10 9.30
N ALA A 317 14.66 -0.75 8.58
CA ALA A 317 13.40 -1.49 8.62
C ALA A 317 13.52 -2.92 8.07
N ASN A 318 14.33 -3.12 7.03
CA ASN A 318 14.59 -4.44 6.46
C ASN A 318 15.44 -5.33 7.38
N LEU A 319 16.43 -4.74 8.06
CA LEU A 319 17.31 -5.43 9.01
C LEU A 319 16.65 -5.71 10.37
N ASP A 320 15.45 -5.18 10.61
CA ASP A 320 14.73 -5.33 11.85
C ASP A 320 13.91 -6.63 11.86
N ASP A 321 14.35 -7.61 12.64
CA ASP A 321 13.65 -8.90 12.76
C ASP A 321 12.24 -8.80 13.33
N ASP A 322 11.93 -7.76 14.12
CA ASP A 322 10.58 -7.54 14.67
C ASP A 322 9.63 -6.86 13.66
N ASN A 323 10.14 -6.47 12.48
CA ASN A 323 9.38 -5.87 11.40
C ASN A 323 8.90 -6.96 10.44
N ASP A 324 7.59 -7.11 10.29
CA ASP A 324 7.04 -8.17 9.43
C ASP A 324 7.18 -7.81 7.94
N ALA A 325 7.00 -6.52 7.60
CA ALA A 325 7.13 -6.03 6.23
C ALA A 325 8.59 -5.97 5.75
N ARG A 326 8.83 -6.28 4.47
CA ARG A 326 10.12 -6.08 3.81
C ARG A 326 9.96 -5.19 2.60
N TYR A 327 10.95 -4.34 2.38
CA TYR A 327 10.90 -3.33 1.34
C TYR A 327 11.99 -3.62 0.30
N PRO A 328 11.64 -4.23 -0.83
CA PRO A 328 12.57 -4.58 -1.90
C PRO A 328 13.13 -3.33 -2.59
N SER A 329 14.07 -3.53 -3.52
CA SER A 329 14.68 -2.42 -4.25
C SER A 329 13.63 -1.56 -4.97
N GLN A 330 13.87 -0.25 -5.00
CA GLN A 330 13.00 0.77 -5.58
C GLN A 330 11.64 1.00 -4.89
N LEU A 331 11.34 0.29 -3.80
CA LEU A 331 10.19 0.56 -2.94
C LEU A 331 10.66 1.33 -1.70
N TYR A 332 9.94 2.37 -1.30
CA TYR A 332 10.35 3.33 -0.28
C TYR A 332 9.23 3.58 0.72
N VAL A 333 9.53 3.39 2.01
CA VAL A 333 8.61 3.77 3.10
C VAL A 333 8.82 5.24 3.40
N LEU A 334 7.81 6.05 3.14
CA LEU A 334 7.81 7.48 3.46
C LEU A 334 7.27 7.73 4.87
N HIS A 335 6.34 6.90 5.34
CA HIS A 335 5.82 6.96 6.70
C HIS A 335 5.24 5.61 7.15
N PRO A 336 5.43 5.16 8.40
CA PRO A 336 6.37 5.71 9.38
C PRO A 336 7.83 5.29 9.10
N LEU A 337 8.79 6.17 9.39
CA LEU A 337 10.23 5.86 9.26
C LEU A 337 10.78 5.06 10.44
N ASN A 338 10.18 5.25 11.61
CA ASN A 338 10.57 4.65 12.88
C ASN A 338 9.54 3.61 13.33
N ARG A 339 9.87 2.79 14.34
CA ARG A 339 8.89 1.90 14.97
C ARG A 339 7.73 2.72 15.55
N THR A 340 6.51 2.28 15.30
CA THR A 340 5.28 2.89 15.83
C THR A 340 4.64 1.97 16.87
N LYS A 341 3.89 2.56 17.81
CA LYS A 341 3.09 1.82 18.79
C LYS A 341 1.72 1.40 18.25
N PHE A 342 1.26 2.10 17.21
CA PHE A 342 -0.06 1.92 16.61
C PHE A 342 0.09 1.19 15.29
N ASP A 343 -0.82 0.25 15.02
CA ASP A 343 -0.90 -0.43 13.73
C ASP A 343 -1.49 0.51 12.68
N GLN A 344 -0.89 0.55 11.50
CA GLN A 344 -1.38 1.38 10.40
C GLN A 344 -2.71 0.80 9.91
N ALA A 345 -3.72 1.65 9.70
CA ALA A 345 -5.05 1.20 9.24
C ALA A 345 -5.17 1.12 7.72
N VAL A 346 -4.38 1.92 6.98
CA VAL A 346 -4.50 2.10 5.52
C VAL A 346 -3.11 2.21 4.89
N ASP A 347 -2.95 1.64 3.70
CA ASP A 347 -1.77 1.81 2.84
C ASP A 347 -2.02 2.89 1.79
N VAL A 348 -1.22 3.96 1.79
CA VAL A 348 -1.27 5.01 0.77
C VAL A 348 -0.07 4.87 -0.16
N ILE A 349 -0.31 4.53 -1.42
CA ILE A 349 0.72 4.13 -2.37
C ILE A 349 0.86 5.17 -3.47
N PHE A 350 2.06 5.74 -3.58
CA PHE A 350 2.43 6.75 -4.55
C PHE A 350 3.19 6.15 -5.73
N VAL A 351 2.59 6.23 -6.93
CA VAL A 351 3.15 5.71 -8.18
C VAL A 351 3.40 6.86 -9.16
N HIS A 352 4.67 7.12 -9.46
CA HIS A 352 5.07 8.24 -10.33
C HIS A 352 4.75 7.97 -11.82
N GLY A 353 4.93 8.99 -12.67
CA GLY A 353 4.75 8.89 -14.14
C GLY A 353 6.05 8.69 -14.93
N LEU A 354 6.02 8.96 -16.24
CA LEU A 354 7.22 8.91 -17.10
C LEU A 354 8.31 9.86 -16.61
N LEU A 355 9.57 9.40 -16.61
CA LEU A 355 10.74 10.11 -16.06
C LEU A 355 10.58 10.59 -14.60
N GLY A 356 9.57 10.07 -13.91
CA GLY A 356 9.30 10.42 -12.53
C GLY A 356 10.17 9.64 -11.56
N GLY A 357 9.92 9.90 -10.29
CA GLY A 357 10.49 9.13 -9.19
C GLY A 357 9.94 9.65 -7.88
N VAL A 358 9.95 8.80 -6.85
CA VAL A 358 9.44 9.14 -5.51
C VAL A 358 10.05 10.42 -4.96
N PHE A 359 11.35 10.65 -5.21
CA PHE A 359 12.07 11.83 -4.74
C PHE A 359 11.98 13.05 -5.68
N PHE A 360 11.28 12.94 -6.80
CA PHE A 360 11.21 13.99 -7.84
C PHE A 360 9.79 14.43 -8.17
N THR A 361 8.85 13.48 -8.20
CA THR A 361 7.45 13.73 -8.59
C THR A 361 6.64 14.37 -7.48
N TRP A 362 6.94 14.07 -6.21
CA TRP A 362 6.12 14.47 -5.06
C TRP A 362 6.78 15.57 -4.21
N ARG A 363 7.49 16.50 -4.84
CA ARG A 363 8.23 17.59 -4.18
C ARG A 363 7.53 18.94 -4.34
N GLN A 364 7.78 19.85 -3.40
CA GLN A 364 7.49 21.27 -3.58
C GLN A 364 8.62 21.91 -4.43
N ARG A 365 8.29 22.95 -5.22
CA ARG A 365 9.23 23.77 -6.01
C ARG A 365 10.28 24.38 -5.10
N GLN A 366 11.51 24.44 -5.59
CA GLN A 366 12.67 24.88 -4.81
C GLN A 366 12.44 26.28 -4.21
N THR A 367 13.05 26.54 -3.06
CA THR A 367 12.99 27.82 -2.33
C THR A 367 13.63 29.00 -3.08
N ASN A 368 14.20 28.79 -4.28
CA ASN A 368 14.84 29.82 -5.09
C ASN A 368 14.13 29.90 -6.47
N PRO A 369 13.64 31.07 -6.91
CA PRO A 369 12.82 31.21 -8.12
C PRO A 369 13.55 31.01 -9.46
N VAL A 370 14.80 30.53 -9.47
CA VAL A 370 15.66 30.54 -10.66
C VAL A 370 16.14 29.14 -11.01
N ALA A 371 15.35 28.43 -11.81
CA ALA A 371 15.77 27.60 -12.95
C ALA A 371 14.66 26.59 -13.28
N ALA A 372 13.86 26.89 -14.31
CA ALA A 372 13.15 25.84 -15.04
C ALA A 372 14.19 25.04 -15.83
N GLY A 373 14.80 24.04 -15.19
CA GLY A 373 15.73 23.11 -15.82
C GLY A 373 15.03 21.82 -16.23
N PHE A 374 15.34 21.32 -17.43
CA PHE A 374 15.01 19.93 -17.80
C PHE A 374 15.74 18.97 -16.87
N ILE A 375 15.03 17.94 -16.40
CA ILE A 375 15.58 16.86 -15.57
C ILE A 375 16.60 16.07 -16.40
N GLY A 376 17.87 16.04 -15.98
CA GLY A 376 18.86 15.07 -16.50
C GLY A 376 20.24 15.58 -16.95
N SER A 377 20.72 16.75 -16.53
CA SER A 377 22.10 17.18 -16.82
C SER A 377 22.67 17.97 -15.64
N GLU A 378 23.69 17.42 -14.97
CA GLU A 378 24.57 18.17 -14.06
C GLU A 378 25.66 18.95 -14.83
N THR A 379 25.59 19.01 -16.17
CA THR A 379 26.55 19.73 -17.01
C THR A 379 25.87 20.81 -17.85
N ALA A 380 25.18 21.73 -17.19
CA ALA A 380 24.66 22.94 -17.83
C ALA A 380 24.87 24.19 -16.98
N ASP A 381 25.97 24.25 -16.21
CA ASP A 381 26.26 25.42 -15.37
C ASP A 381 27.00 26.56 -16.12
N SER A 382 27.24 26.42 -17.42
CA SER A 382 27.84 27.49 -18.23
C SER A 382 27.01 28.00 -19.41
N GLU A 383 25.88 27.36 -19.78
CA GLU A 383 25.14 27.74 -20.99
C GLU A 383 23.60 27.81 -20.85
N ALA A 384 23.06 27.70 -19.63
CA ALA A 384 21.61 27.75 -19.38
C ALA A 384 21.15 29.03 -18.65
N ARG A 385 21.72 30.20 -18.96
CA ARG A 385 21.12 31.49 -18.57
C ARG A 385 19.99 31.90 -19.54
N ARG A 386 19.03 31.01 -19.78
CA ARG A 386 17.70 31.46 -20.22
C ARG A 386 16.97 31.88 -18.95
N THR A 387 16.65 33.16 -18.85
CA THR A 387 15.79 33.63 -17.75
C THR A 387 14.43 32.93 -17.87
N THR A 388 13.83 32.52 -16.76
CA THR A 388 12.47 31.93 -16.71
C THR A 388 11.48 32.72 -17.57
N LYS A 389 11.63 34.05 -17.59
CA LYS A 389 10.95 35.02 -18.46
C LYS A 389 11.03 34.69 -19.96
N GLN A 390 12.22 34.41 -20.48
CA GLN A 390 12.43 34.07 -21.91
C GLN A 390 11.82 32.72 -22.27
N TYR A 391 11.85 31.74 -21.36
CA TYR A 391 11.24 30.43 -21.59
C TYR A 391 9.70 30.51 -21.66
N PHE A 392 9.08 31.25 -20.74
CA PHE A 392 7.63 31.45 -20.78
C PHE A 392 7.20 32.32 -21.97
N GLN A 393 7.95 33.39 -22.31
CA GLN A 393 7.68 34.19 -23.52
C GLN A 393 7.70 33.33 -24.80
N ASP A 394 8.71 32.47 -24.97
CA ASP A 394 8.81 31.57 -26.13
C ASP A 394 7.66 30.55 -26.23
N ILE A 395 7.10 30.11 -25.10
CA ILE A 395 5.95 29.18 -25.05
C ILE A 395 4.64 29.92 -25.36
N THR A 396 4.45 31.07 -24.74
CA THR A 396 3.27 31.92 -24.95
C THR A 396 3.17 32.36 -26.40
N ASP A 397 4.29 32.75 -27.03
CA ASP A 397 4.33 33.20 -28.42
C ASP A 397 4.10 32.08 -29.44
N LYS A 398 4.26 30.80 -29.06
CA LYS A 398 4.22 29.66 -29.99
C LYS A 398 3.02 28.74 -29.84
N ILE A 399 2.40 28.63 -28.67
CA ILE A 399 1.49 27.49 -28.37
C ILE A 399 0.17 27.89 -27.72
N LEU A 400 0.11 29.00 -26.97
CA LEU A 400 -1.05 29.29 -26.13
C LEU A 400 -1.83 30.49 -26.67
N THR A 401 -3.09 30.26 -27.07
CA THR A 401 -4.09 31.32 -27.22
C THR A 401 -4.31 32.02 -25.86
N ASN A 402 -4.81 33.26 -25.85
CA ASN A 402 -4.94 34.17 -24.69
C ASN A 402 -5.80 33.68 -23.49
N GLU A 403 -6.06 32.38 -23.37
CA GLU A 403 -6.86 31.74 -22.32
C GLU A 403 -5.99 30.77 -21.50
N TYR A 404 -4.99 31.29 -20.80
CA TYR A 404 -4.22 30.47 -19.86
C TYR A 404 -4.02 31.19 -18.52
N GLU A 405 -4.04 30.39 -17.46
CA GLU A 405 -3.97 30.82 -16.06
C GLU A 405 -2.66 30.30 -15.45
N ILE A 406 -1.89 31.17 -14.82
CA ILE A 406 -0.63 30.80 -14.15
C ILE A 406 -0.91 30.54 -12.68
N VAL A 407 -0.69 29.30 -12.22
CA VAL A 407 -0.73 28.89 -10.81
C VAL A 407 0.70 28.94 -10.24
N TRP A 408 0.95 29.84 -9.29
CA TRP A 408 2.31 30.10 -8.80
C TRP A 408 2.68 29.32 -7.52
N ASN A 409 1.74 29.19 -6.57
CA ASN A 409 1.99 28.54 -5.27
C ASN A 409 1.72 27.04 -5.36
N ASP A 410 2.62 26.23 -4.80
CA ASP A 410 2.43 24.77 -4.75
C ASP A 410 1.41 24.33 -3.69
N ILE A 411 1.11 25.21 -2.73
CA ILE A 411 0.16 24.96 -1.65
C ILE A 411 -1.15 25.69 -1.98
N PRO A 412 -2.28 24.98 -2.11
CA PRO A 412 -3.59 25.60 -2.25
C PRO A 412 -4.08 26.11 -0.89
N LEU A 413 -3.45 27.17 -0.38
CA LEU A 413 -3.73 27.73 0.96
C LEU A 413 -5.16 28.27 1.12
N ASN A 414 -5.87 28.51 0.00
CA ASN A 414 -7.28 28.95 -0.02
C ASN A 414 -8.04 28.26 -1.16
N SER A 415 -8.23 26.94 -1.08
CA SER A 415 -9.26 26.30 -1.90
C SER A 415 -10.64 26.75 -1.41
N SER A 416 -11.48 27.23 -2.32
CA SER A 416 -12.89 27.51 -2.07
C SER A 416 -13.72 26.62 -2.98
N ASP A 417 -14.89 26.18 -2.51
CA ASP A 417 -15.82 25.31 -3.27
C ASP A 417 -16.28 25.93 -4.60
N ASN A 418 -16.02 27.23 -4.80
CA ASN A 418 -16.41 28.00 -5.98
C ASN A 418 -15.26 28.22 -6.99
N CYS A 419 -14.09 27.58 -6.80
CA CYS A 419 -12.92 27.74 -7.66
C CYS A 419 -12.47 29.21 -7.87
N SER A 420 -12.64 30.07 -6.87
CA SER A 420 -12.21 31.46 -6.91
C SER A 420 -11.17 31.71 -5.82
N GLY A 421 -9.90 31.87 -6.20
CA GLY A 421 -8.78 32.06 -5.27
C GLY A 421 -7.74 33.07 -5.77
N PRO A 422 -6.93 33.69 -4.89
CA PRO A 422 -6.03 34.80 -5.21
C PRO A 422 -4.68 34.38 -5.82
N PHE A 423 -4.47 33.10 -6.14
CA PHE A 423 -3.15 32.53 -6.48
C PHE A 423 -2.96 32.21 -7.96
N THR A 424 -3.89 32.71 -8.76
CA THR A 424 -3.89 32.54 -10.19
C THR A 424 -4.08 33.88 -10.87
N CYS A 425 -3.37 34.09 -11.98
CA CYS A 425 -3.63 35.25 -12.82
C CYS A 425 -3.53 34.86 -14.31
N PRO A 426 -4.23 35.57 -15.20
CA PRO A 426 -3.96 35.50 -16.63
C PRO A 426 -2.48 35.75 -16.87
N GLY A 427 -1.83 34.95 -17.72
CA GLY A 427 -0.37 35.01 -17.87
C GLY A 427 0.18 36.38 -18.30
N GLU A 428 -0.62 37.20 -18.99
CA GLU A 428 -0.30 38.58 -19.35
C GLU A 428 -0.08 39.51 -18.14
N LYS A 429 -0.63 39.16 -16.97
CA LYS A 429 -0.58 39.95 -15.73
C LYS A 429 0.46 39.46 -14.72
N PHE A 430 1.17 38.37 -15.02
CA PHE A 430 2.12 37.78 -14.09
C PHE A 430 3.46 38.52 -14.11
N ASP A 431 3.83 39.13 -12.98
CA ASP A 431 5.13 39.79 -12.80
C ASP A 431 6.16 38.77 -12.29
N PHE A 432 6.96 38.24 -13.22
CA PHE A 432 8.04 37.29 -12.93
C PHE A 432 9.14 37.86 -12.03
N ASP A 433 9.27 39.20 -11.96
CA ASP A 433 10.36 39.85 -11.23
C ASP A 433 9.98 40.14 -9.75
N ASN A 434 8.68 40.11 -9.41
CA ASN A 434 8.14 40.39 -8.06
C ASN A 434 7.25 39.27 -7.50
N ALA A 435 7.47 38.02 -7.91
CA ALA A 435 6.70 36.90 -7.39
C ALA A 435 6.83 36.80 -5.86
N PRO A 436 5.71 36.68 -5.10
CA PRO A 436 5.75 36.62 -3.65
C PRO A 436 6.56 35.41 -3.19
N VAL A 437 7.51 35.64 -2.28
CA VAL A 437 8.32 34.59 -1.66
C VAL A 437 7.41 33.81 -0.70
N GLU A 438 7.35 32.48 -0.85
CA GLU A 438 6.55 31.61 0.02
C GLU A 438 7.05 31.70 1.47
N ASP A 439 6.31 32.37 2.35
CA ASP A 439 6.60 32.50 3.79
C ASP A 439 6.05 31.28 4.57
N GLY A 440 6.35 30.07 4.09
CA GLY A 440 5.81 28.79 4.58
C GLY A 440 6.85 27.69 4.79
N SER A 441 6.46 26.59 5.46
CA SER A 441 7.34 25.44 5.71
C SER A 441 7.58 24.64 4.41
N TYR A 442 8.75 24.81 3.81
CA TYR A 442 9.17 24.07 2.61
C TYR A 442 9.30 22.55 2.84
N THR A 443 8.84 21.72 1.90
CA THR A 443 9.01 20.25 1.90
C THR A 443 9.73 19.72 0.65
N TYR A 444 10.65 18.78 0.85
CA TYR A 444 11.26 18.04 -0.26
C TYR A 444 10.38 16.87 -0.76
N CYS A 445 9.44 16.40 0.06
CA CYS A 445 8.54 15.30 -0.25
C CYS A 445 7.25 15.45 0.57
N TRP A 446 6.24 16.09 -0.01
CA TRP A 446 5.01 16.40 0.71
C TRP A 446 4.27 15.16 1.26
N PRO A 447 4.29 13.97 0.62
CA PRO A 447 3.65 12.79 1.20
C PRO A 447 4.31 12.33 2.51
N LYS A 448 5.61 12.57 2.65
CA LYS A 448 6.36 12.25 3.86
C LYS A 448 6.14 13.32 4.94
N ASP A 449 6.11 14.59 4.55
CA ASP A 449 6.16 15.70 5.51
C ASP A 449 4.78 16.19 5.93
N TRP A 450 3.82 16.32 5.02
CA TRP A 450 2.48 16.87 5.31
C TRP A 450 1.46 15.77 5.59
N LEU A 451 1.32 14.81 4.65
CA LEU A 451 0.32 13.75 4.78
C LEU A 451 0.51 12.90 6.04
N ALA A 452 1.77 12.64 6.42
CA ALA A 452 2.11 11.94 7.66
C ALA A 452 1.77 12.71 8.94
N GLN A 453 1.75 14.05 8.88
CA GLN A 453 1.35 14.90 10.02
C GLN A 453 -0.17 14.92 10.17
N ASP A 454 -0.88 15.06 9.06
CA ASP A 454 -2.34 15.13 9.01
C ASP A 454 -2.97 13.78 9.37
N CYS A 455 -2.38 12.69 8.86
CA CYS A 455 -2.87 11.33 9.03
C CYS A 455 -1.80 10.46 9.68
N LYS A 456 -1.83 10.33 11.01
CA LYS A 456 -0.82 9.55 11.76
C LYS A 456 -0.99 8.03 11.69
N ASN A 457 -2.16 7.55 11.26
CA ASN A 457 -2.52 6.12 11.29
C ASN A 457 -2.44 5.44 9.92
N ILE A 458 -1.57 5.92 9.03
CA ILE A 458 -1.40 5.39 7.67
C ILE A 458 0.02 4.89 7.46
N ARG A 459 0.19 4.02 6.48
CA ARG A 459 1.50 3.68 5.92
C ARG A 459 1.62 4.34 4.55
N VAL A 460 2.60 5.20 4.35
CA VAL A 460 2.85 5.86 3.06
C VAL A 460 4.03 5.18 2.37
N ILE A 461 3.78 4.66 1.17
CA ILE A 461 4.76 3.95 0.35
C ILE A 461 4.91 4.66 -1.00
N GLY A 462 6.14 4.95 -1.40
CA GLY A 462 6.47 5.37 -2.76
C GLY A 462 7.14 4.24 -3.53
N ILE A 463 6.77 4.06 -4.79
CA ILE A 463 7.39 3.05 -5.67
C ILE A 463 8.03 3.69 -6.89
N ASN A 464 9.30 3.32 -7.13
CA ASN A 464 10.01 3.60 -8.36
C ASN A 464 9.94 2.41 -9.31
N TYR A 465 9.83 2.71 -10.60
CA TYR A 465 9.93 1.73 -11.67
C TYR A 465 10.65 2.34 -12.88
N ASN A 466 11.28 1.50 -13.70
CA ASN A 466 12.02 1.98 -14.85
C ASN A 466 11.06 2.46 -15.95
N THR A 467 11.22 3.73 -16.35
CA THR A 467 10.55 4.35 -17.50
C THR A 467 11.59 4.85 -18.49
N SER A 468 11.37 4.64 -19.78
CA SER A 468 12.25 5.14 -20.84
C SER A 468 11.40 5.89 -21.87
N LEU A 469 11.76 7.14 -22.20
CA LEU A 469 11.04 7.95 -23.21
C LEU A 469 11.41 7.54 -24.65
N SER A 470 12.65 7.13 -24.90
CA SER A 470 13.14 6.72 -26.22
C SER A 470 14.43 5.89 -26.12
N MET A 471 14.71 5.09 -27.15
CA MET A 471 15.70 3.99 -27.15
C MET A 471 17.17 4.40 -27.42
N TRP A 472 17.59 5.62 -27.07
CA TRP A 472 18.90 6.13 -27.50
C TRP A 472 20.03 5.87 -26.49
N ALA A 473 19.74 5.31 -25.31
CA ALA A 473 20.74 4.95 -24.31
C ALA A 473 21.10 3.45 -24.37
N PRO A 474 22.37 3.07 -24.15
CA PRO A 474 22.78 1.67 -24.12
C PRO A 474 22.02 0.89 -23.02
N LEU A 475 21.50 -0.27 -23.40
CA LEU A 475 20.70 -1.14 -22.54
C LEU A 475 21.62 -2.00 -21.65
N CYS A 476 21.27 -2.21 -20.37
CA CYS A 476 22.06 -3.14 -19.54
C CYS A 476 21.73 -4.60 -19.91
N PRO A 477 22.74 -5.42 -20.29
CA PRO A 477 22.55 -6.81 -20.70
C PRO A 477 21.95 -7.73 -19.64
N SER A 478 21.89 -7.32 -18.37
CA SER A 478 21.28 -8.09 -17.28
C SER A 478 19.78 -7.83 -17.08
N ARG A 479 19.18 -6.90 -17.84
CA ARG A 479 17.74 -6.58 -17.77
C ARG A 479 17.07 -6.87 -19.10
N LYS A 480 15.86 -7.45 -19.05
CA LYS A 480 15.04 -7.65 -20.27
C LYS A 480 14.89 -6.33 -21.01
N GLU A 481 15.04 -6.42 -22.34
CA GLU A 481 15.22 -5.28 -23.25
C GLU A 481 14.11 -4.23 -23.15
N LYS A 482 12.87 -4.63 -22.78
CA LYS A 482 11.75 -3.76 -22.39
C LYS A 482 10.78 -4.57 -21.54
N LEU A 483 10.43 -4.08 -20.35
CA LEU A 483 9.24 -4.60 -19.68
C LEU A 483 8.00 -4.08 -20.42
N THR A 484 6.99 -4.91 -20.57
CA THR A 484 5.65 -4.50 -21.02
C THR A 484 4.90 -3.77 -19.89
N LEU A 485 3.74 -3.18 -20.16
CA LEU A 485 2.88 -2.65 -19.09
C LEU A 485 2.49 -3.78 -18.13
N ASN A 486 2.16 -4.95 -18.66
CA ASN A 486 1.80 -6.14 -17.89
C ASN A 486 2.93 -6.59 -16.96
N GLU A 487 4.15 -6.79 -17.49
CA GLU A 487 5.29 -7.21 -16.67
C GLU A 487 5.65 -6.17 -15.60
N ARG A 488 5.48 -4.87 -15.88
CA ARG A 488 5.67 -3.82 -14.86
C ARG A 488 4.62 -3.91 -13.75
N SER A 489 3.36 -4.13 -14.11
CA SER A 489 2.28 -4.35 -13.15
C SER A 489 2.57 -5.57 -12.28
N ASP A 490 3.01 -6.69 -12.87
CA ASP A 490 3.28 -7.93 -12.12
C ASP A 490 4.45 -7.76 -11.14
N LEU A 491 5.57 -7.20 -11.61
CA LEU A 491 6.72 -6.89 -10.76
C LEU A 491 6.38 -5.87 -9.65
N MET A 492 5.45 -4.95 -9.92
CA MET A 492 4.98 -4.00 -8.92
C MET A 492 4.14 -4.69 -7.86
N VAL A 493 3.18 -5.52 -8.25
CA VAL A 493 2.34 -6.30 -7.33
C VAL A 493 3.20 -7.21 -6.47
N GLU A 494 4.15 -7.95 -7.07
CA GLU A 494 5.07 -8.83 -6.34
C GLU A 494 5.80 -8.08 -5.20
N LYS A 495 6.36 -6.90 -5.50
CA LYS A 495 7.06 -6.07 -4.51
C LYS A 495 6.13 -5.54 -3.40
N LEU A 496 4.91 -5.19 -3.76
CA LEU A 496 3.92 -4.67 -2.81
C LEU A 496 3.45 -5.78 -1.87
N VAL A 497 3.15 -6.97 -2.39
CA VAL A 497 2.78 -8.16 -1.59
C VAL A 497 3.90 -8.55 -0.63
N GLN A 498 5.16 -8.56 -1.08
CA GLN A 498 6.34 -8.78 -0.21
C GLN A 498 6.46 -7.72 0.92
N SER A 499 5.89 -6.54 0.70
CA SER A 499 5.83 -5.45 1.68
C SER A 499 4.56 -5.49 2.55
N GLU A 500 3.81 -6.60 2.54
CA GLU A 500 2.58 -6.78 3.31
C GLU A 500 1.46 -5.80 2.90
N VAL A 501 1.48 -5.31 1.66
CA VAL A 501 0.40 -4.51 1.08
C VAL A 501 -0.71 -5.44 0.61
N GLY A 502 -1.97 -5.05 0.83
CA GLY A 502 -3.16 -5.87 0.56
C GLY A 502 -3.79 -6.48 1.82
N LYS A 503 -3.09 -6.45 2.97
CA LYS A 503 -3.68 -6.81 4.28
C LYS A 503 -4.57 -5.72 4.88
N ARG A 504 -4.58 -4.54 4.26
CA ARG A 504 -5.26 -3.31 4.69
C ARG A 504 -5.84 -2.62 3.46
N PRO A 505 -6.88 -1.78 3.61
CA PRO A 505 -7.36 -0.93 2.53
C PRO A 505 -6.21 -0.14 1.88
N ILE A 506 -6.27 0.00 0.55
CA ILE A 506 -5.24 0.66 -0.25
C ILE A 506 -5.82 1.93 -0.87
N VAL A 507 -5.10 3.03 -0.75
CA VAL A 507 -5.34 4.29 -1.46
C VAL A 507 -4.24 4.50 -2.48
N TRP A 508 -4.60 4.49 -3.76
CA TRP A 508 -3.67 4.71 -4.86
C TRP A 508 -3.59 6.19 -5.22
N ILE A 509 -2.38 6.74 -5.22
CA ILE A 509 -2.09 8.09 -5.72
C ILE A 509 -1.13 7.94 -6.89
N THR A 510 -1.60 8.29 -8.08
CA THR A 510 -0.89 7.98 -9.31
C THR A 510 -0.77 9.21 -10.21
N HIS A 511 0.27 9.23 -11.04
CA HIS A 511 0.47 10.27 -12.03
C HIS A 511 0.83 9.66 -13.39
N SER A 512 0.16 10.09 -14.47
CA SER A 512 0.47 9.68 -15.85
C SER A 512 0.59 8.15 -16.02
N MET A 513 1.71 7.63 -16.54
CA MET A 513 1.95 6.19 -16.74
C MET A 513 1.77 5.36 -15.46
N GLY A 514 2.03 5.93 -14.28
CA GLY A 514 1.77 5.24 -13.01
C GLY A 514 0.29 4.87 -12.86
N GLY A 515 -0.61 5.74 -13.33
CA GLY A 515 -2.05 5.47 -13.35
C GLY A 515 -2.43 4.36 -14.32
N LEU A 516 -1.73 4.23 -15.46
CA LEU A 516 -1.93 3.11 -16.39
C LEU A 516 -1.48 1.78 -15.78
N ILE A 517 -0.36 1.76 -15.04
CA ILE A 517 0.13 0.56 -14.35
C ILE A 517 -0.86 0.14 -13.27
N VAL A 518 -1.32 1.08 -12.44
CA VAL A 518 -2.30 0.79 -11.38
C VAL A 518 -3.64 0.38 -11.96
N LYS A 519 -4.12 1.06 -13.01
CA LYS A 519 -5.34 0.62 -13.72
C LYS A 519 -5.18 -0.82 -14.20
N ASN A 520 -4.05 -1.16 -14.78
CA ASN A 520 -3.78 -2.52 -15.22
C ASN A 520 -3.73 -3.51 -14.05
N ILE A 521 -3.20 -3.14 -12.89
CA ILE A 521 -3.26 -3.96 -11.66
C ILE A 521 -4.72 -4.17 -11.23
N LEU A 522 -5.51 -3.10 -11.13
CA LEU A 522 -6.91 -3.18 -10.72
C LEU A 522 -7.80 -3.91 -11.73
N CYS A 523 -7.41 -3.89 -13.01
CA CYS A 523 -8.08 -4.67 -14.05
C CYS A 523 -7.61 -6.13 -14.10
N LYS A 524 -6.52 -6.49 -13.41
CA LYS A 524 -6.03 -7.87 -13.29
C LYS A 524 -6.72 -8.65 -12.16
N ASP A 525 -7.59 -8.01 -11.37
CA ASP A 525 -8.43 -8.64 -10.33
C ASP A 525 -9.55 -9.57 -10.87
N ASP A 526 -9.41 -10.11 -12.09
CA ASP A 526 -10.09 -11.34 -12.50
C ASP A 526 -9.21 -12.56 -12.19
N GLU A 527 -8.54 -12.58 -11.02
CA GLU A 527 -7.59 -13.63 -10.60
C GLU A 527 -8.22 -15.03 -10.48
N ASN A 528 -9.54 -15.14 -10.57
CA ASN A 528 -10.23 -16.42 -10.60
C ASN A 528 -10.49 -16.93 -12.02
N GLY A 529 -10.22 -16.14 -13.07
CA GLY A 529 -10.52 -16.46 -14.45
C GLY A 529 -12.02 -16.41 -14.78
N PRO A 530 -12.39 -16.66 -16.06
CA PRO A 530 -13.76 -16.48 -16.54
C PRO A 530 -14.76 -17.36 -15.78
N VAL A 531 -15.83 -16.75 -15.28
CA VAL A 531 -16.97 -17.39 -14.60
C VAL A 531 -18.22 -17.38 -15.47
N SER A 532 -19.12 -18.34 -15.26
CA SER A 532 -20.50 -18.26 -15.76
C SER A 532 -21.33 -17.27 -14.91
N PRO A 533 -21.92 -16.21 -15.49
CA PRO A 533 -22.80 -15.32 -14.73
C PRO A 533 -24.10 -16.01 -14.30
N LEU A 534 -24.47 -17.14 -14.93
CA LEU A 534 -25.65 -17.90 -14.55
C LEU A 534 -25.39 -18.85 -13.37
N HIS A 535 -24.21 -19.47 -13.32
CA HIS A 535 -23.97 -20.61 -12.42
C HIS A 535 -22.96 -20.31 -11.32
N ASP A 536 -21.93 -19.52 -11.60
CA ASP A 536 -20.78 -19.33 -10.70
C ASP A 536 -20.96 -18.16 -9.73
N ILE A 537 -21.83 -17.20 -10.06
CA ILE A 537 -22.15 -16.09 -9.14
C ILE A 537 -23.15 -16.61 -8.10
N PRO A 538 -22.83 -16.56 -6.79
CA PRO A 538 -23.77 -17.01 -5.75
C PRO A 538 -25.07 -16.22 -5.79
N LEU A 539 -26.22 -16.88 -5.63
CA LEU A 539 -27.53 -16.20 -5.56
C LEU A 539 -27.59 -15.14 -4.44
N MET A 540 -27.13 -15.49 -3.24
CA MET A 540 -27.18 -14.63 -2.05
C MET A 540 -25.78 -14.26 -1.57
N VAL A 541 -25.63 -12.99 -1.18
CA VAL A 541 -24.43 -12.45 -0.51
C VAL A 541 -24.54 -12.63 1.00
N ASP A 542 -25.73 -12.35 1.55
CA ASP A 542 -26.04 -12.43 2.97
C ASP A 542 -27.43 -13.04 3.14
N ALA A 543 -27.48 -14.30 3.59
CA ALA A 543 -28.72 -15.05 3.73
C ALA A 543 -29.61 -14.53 4.86
N ASP A 544 -29.01 -13.98 5.92
CA ASP A 544 -29.73 -13.45 7.09
C ASP A 544 -30.42 -12.13 6.74
N LYS A 545 -29.74 -11.28 5.97
CA LYS A 545 -30.28 -10.00 5.50
C LYS A 545 -31.05 -10.09 4.18
N LYS A 546 -31.11 -11.28 3.57
CA LYS A 546 -31.76 -11.51 2.27
C LYS A 546 -31.23 -10.55 1.19
N ILE A 547 -29.90 -10.43 1.10
CA ILE A 547 -29.22 -9.65 0.06
C ILE A 547 -28.82 -10.59 -1.08
N PHE A 548 -29.23 -10.25 -2.30
CA PHE A 548 -29.03 -11.05 -3.50
C PHE A 548 -28.00 -10.41 -4.43
N ASN A 549 -27.28 -11.23 -5.19
CA ASN A 549 -26.53 -10.73 -6.34
C ASN A 549 -27.49 -10.61 -7.54
N MET A 550 -27.43 -9.49 -8.25
CA MET A 550 -28.13 -9.28 -9.51
C MET A 550 -27.09 -9.07 -10.61
N VAL A 551 -27.22 -9.80 -11.72
CA VAL A 551 -26.40 -9.59 -12.91
C VAL A 551 -27.13 -8.60 -13.81
N VAL A 552 -26.52 -7.44 -14.05
CA VAL A 552 -27.13 -6.39 -14.89
C VAL A 552 -26.90 -6.70 -16.37
N GLU A 553 -27.98 -6.83 -17.13
CA GLU A 553 -27.94 -7.12 -18.57
C GLU A 553 -28.15 -5.84 -19.40
N VAL A 554 -29.17 -5.06 -19.05
CA VAL A 554 -29.57 -3.86 -19.77
C VAL A 554 -29.59 -2.65 -18.83
N PRO A 555 -28.66 -1.69 -19.00
CA PRO A 555 -28.69 -0.43 -18.28
C PRO A 555 -29.98 0.35 -18.51
N ARG A 556 -30.45 1.07 -17.48
CA ARG A 556 -31.61 1.96 -17.61
C ARG A 556 -31.45 2.97 -18.76
N TRP A 557 -32.55 3.21 -19.48
CA TRP A 557 -32.67 4.08 -20.65
C TRP A 557 -31.84 3.64 -21.85
N THR A 558 -31.58 2.34 -21.98
CA THR A 558 -31.00 1.75 -23.19
C THR A 558 -31.99 0.81 -23.86
N ASN A 559 -31.79 0.53 -25.15
CA ASN A 559 -32.75 -0.23 -25.97
C ASN A 559 -32.27 -1.62 -26.36
N ALA A 560 -30.96 -1.86 -26.37
CA ALA A 560 -30.40 -3.14 -26.80
C ALA A 560 -30.88 -4.26 -25.86
N LYS A 561 -31.61 -5.24 -26.40
CA LYS A 561 -32.04 -6.41 -25.62
C LYS A 561 -30.83 -7.33 -25.44
N MET A 562 -30.20 -7.23 -24.28
CA MET A 562 -29.07 -8.07 -23.87
C MET A 562 -29.56 -9.07 -22.85
N GLU A 563 -29.05 -10.29 -22.89
CA GLU A 563 -29.46 -11.39 -22.01
C GLU A 563 -28.28 -12.33 -21.75
N ILE A 564 -28.23 -12.94 -20.58
CA ILE A 564 -27.40 -14.10 -20.27
C ILE A 564 -27.83 -15.21 -21.23
N THR A 565 -26.92 -15.68 -22.08
CA THR A 565 -27.28 -16.75 -23.00
C THR A 565 -27.36 -18.10 -22.29
N MET A 566 -28.49 -18.77 -22.44
CA MET A 566 -28.69 -20.10 -21.86
C MET A 566 -27.88 -21.20 -22.57
N LYS A 567 -27.42 -20.98 -23.82
CA LYS A 567 -26.92 -22.06 -24.69
C LYS A 567 -25.40 -22.08 -24.87
N GLU A 568 -24.71 -20.95 -24.69
CA GLU A 568 -23.27 -20.87 -24.92
C GLU A 568 -22.47 -21.20 -23.65
N VAL A 569 -21.24 -21.68 -23.84
CA VAL A 569 -20.34 -22.05 -22.74
C VAL A 569 -19.99 -20.79 -21.93
N LEU A 570 -20.05 -20.88 -20.60
CA LEU A 570 -19.91 -19.77 -19.66
C LEU A 570 -20.99 -18.68 -19.74
N ASN A 571 -22.09 -18.92 -20.45
CA ASN A 571 -23.30 -18.07 -20.45
C ASN A 571 -23.02 -16.55 -20.61
N PRO A 572 -22.21 -16.10 -21.60
CA PRO A 572 -21.92 -14.68 -21.76
C PRO A 572 -23.19 -13.84 -22.03
N ILE A 573 -23.19 -12.60 -21.58
CA ILE A 573 -24.28 -11.67 -21.90
C ILE A 573 -24.16 -11.27 -23.37
N LYS A 574 -25.22 -11.51 -24.15
CA LYS A 574 -25.25 -11.31 -25.59
C LYS A 574 -26.51 -10.56 -26.02
N GLN A 575 -26.44 -9.85 -27.13
CA GLN A 575 -27.62 -9.22 -27.71
C GLN A 575 -28.51 -10.27 -28.39
N ASP A 576 -29.81 -10.23 -28.12
CA ASP A 576 -30.81 -11.03 -28.83
C ASP A 576 -30.79 -10.67 -30.33
N VAL A 577 -30.92 -11.67 -31.20
CA VAL A 577 -30.91 -11.51 -32.66
C VAL A 577 -32.21 -12.04 -33.25
N LYS A 578 -33.03 -11.14 -33.78
CA LYS A 578 -34.32 -11.45 -34.39
C LYS A 578 -34.25 -11.20 -35.90
N LYS A 579 -34.57 -12.21 -36.72
CA LYS A 579 -34.52 -12.16 -38.19
C LYS A 579 -33.14 -11.71 -38.74
N GLY A 580 -32.06 -12.15 -38.09
CA GLY A 580 -30.68 -11.83 -38.48
C GLY A 580 -30.21 -10.42 -38.13
N LYS A 581 -31.00 -9.62 -37.41
CA LYS A 581 -30.62 -8.30 -36.93
C LYS A 581 -30.58 -8.25 -35.40
N PRO A 582 -29.66 -7.46 -34.79
CA PRO A 582 -29.68 -7.23 -33.35
C PRO A 582 -31.00 -6.59 -32.93
N ARG A 583 -31.58 -7.09 -31.83
CA ARG A 583 -32.88 -6.64 -31.34
C ARG A 583 -32.72 -5.43 -30.43
N PHE A 584 -33.59 -4.45 -30.65
CA PHE A 584 -33.74 -3.26 -29.81
C PHE A 584 -35.21 -3.16 -29.39
N VAL A 585 -35.46 -2.90 -28.11
CA VAL A 585 -36.80 -2.60 -27.60
C VAL A 585 -37.18 -1.17 -28.01
N ALA A 586 -38.43 -1.01 -28.44
CA ALA A 586 -38.95 0.27 -28.89
C ALA A 586 -39.21 1.25 -27.73
N ASN A 587 -39.12 2.55 -28.02
CA ASN A 587 -39.56 3.58 -27.08
C ASN A 587 -41.08 3.71 -27.17
N CYS A 588 -41.81 3.18 -26.19
CA CYS A 588 -43.25 3.33 -26.10
C CYS A 588 -43.56 4.53 -25.21
N PHE A 589 -44.07 5.63 -25.77
CA PHE A 589 -44.32 6.87 -25.03
C PHE A 589 -45.19 6.60 -23.79
N PRO A 590 -44.80 7.09 -22.60
CA PRO A 590 -43.74 8.07 -22.31
C PRO A 590 -42.36 7.47 -21.99
N HIS A 591 -42.15 6.18 -22.19
CA HIS A 591 -40.94 5.45 -21.79
C HIS A 591 -39.83 5.52 -22.84
N HIS A 592 -38.59 5.61 -22.38
CA HIS A 592 -37.37 5.52 -23.19
C HIS A 592 -36.63 4.24 -22.83
N GLY A 593 -36.56 3.29 -23.78
CA GLY A 593 -35.93 1.99 -23.58
C GLY A 593 -36.47 1.27 -22.34
N TYR A 594 -35.58 0.58 -21.63
CA TYR A 594 -35.87 0.03 -20.30
C TYR A 594 -35.90 1.14 -19.25
N ILE A 595 -36.92 1.18 -18.39
CA ILE A 595 -37.07 2.24 -17.37
C ILE A 595 -36.46 1.89 -16.00
N TRP A 596 -35.75 0.76 -15.92
CA TRP A 596 -34.96 0.28 -14.76
C TRP A 596 -33.59 -0.21 -15.24
N ASN A 597 -32.67 -0.47 -14.33
CA ASN A 597 -31.60 -1.41 -14.65
C ASN A 597 -32.24 -2.79 -14.66
N TYR A 598 -32.08 -3.52 -15.77
CA TYR A 598 -32.72 -4.81 -15.99
C TYR A 598 -31.67 -5.91 -16.05
N GLY A 599 -32.00 -7.07 -15.51
CA GLY A 599 -31.17 -8.25 -15.55
C GLY A 599 -31.81 -9.40 -14.80
N ALA A 600 -31.00 -10.31 -14.25
CA ALA A 600 -31.50 -11.51 -13.61
C ALA A 600 -30.76 -11.86 -12.32
N LEU A 601 -31.38 -12.70 -11.48
CA LEU A 601 -30.68 -13.34 -10.36
C LEU A 601 -29.93 -14.59 -10.85
N PRO A 602 -28.64 -14.74 -10.53
CA PRO A 602 -27.89 -15.95 -10.88
C PRO A 602 -28.38 -17.14 -10.06
N GLN A 603 -28.08 -18.36 -10.52
CA GLN A 603 -28.48 -19.61 -9.89
C GLN A 603 -30.01 -19.74 -9.70
N THR A 604 -30.78 -19.22 -10.64
CA THR A 604 -32.23 -19.37 -10.70
C THR A 604 -32.63 -19.90 -12.07
N TRP A 605 -33.77 -20.57 -12.14
CA TRP A 605 -34.31 -21.08 -13.40
C TRP A 605 -35.82 -21.27 -13.32
N GLU A 606 -36.55 -20.61 -14.21
CA GLU A 606 -38.00 -20.79 -14.38
C GLU A 606 -38.28 -22.05 -15.20
N ASN A 607 -38.49 -23.18 -14.53
CA ASN A 607 -38.60 -24.48 -15.16
C ASN A 607 -39.83 -24.58 -16.10
N PRO A 608 -39.65 -24.84 -17.42
CA PRO A 608 -40.74 -24.91 -18.39
C PRO A 608 -41.61 -26.18 -18.28
N GLU A 609 -41.29 -27.10 -17.36
CA GLU A 609 -42.13 -28.26 -17.05
C GLU A 609 -43.01 -28.04 -15.83
N HIS A 610 -42.67 -27.07 -14.99
CA HIS A 610 -43.44 -26.71 -13.81
C HIS A 610 -44.60 -25.80 -14.21
N LEU A 611 -45.80 -26.09 -13.70
CA LEU A 611 -46.97 -25.23 -13.83
C LEU A 611 -47.09 -24.40 -12.56
N ASP A 612 -46.87 -23.09 -12.67
CA ASP A 612 -46.93 -22.16 -11.54
C ASP A 612 -48.38 -21.98 -11.07
N ASP A 613 -48.62 -22.17 -9.77
CA ASP A 613 -49.96 -22.09 -9.19
C ASP A 613 -50.55 -20.66 -9.22
N GLY A 614 -49.69 -19.64 -9.24
CA GLY A 614 -50.07 -18.23 -9.25
C GLY A 614 -50.50 -17.73 -10.62
N THR A 615 -49.83 -18.16 -11.68
CA THR A 615 -50.10 -17.73 -13.06
C THR A 615 -50.95 -18.74 -13.84
N GLY A 616 -50.90 -20.03 -13.48
CA GLY A 616 -51.46 -21.12 -14.26
C GLY A 616 -50.71 -21.41 -15.57
N CYS A 617 -49.46 -20.92 -15.69
CA CYS A 617 -48.59 -21.05 -16.86
C CYS A 617 -47.30 -21.77 -16.49
N LYS A 618 -46.55 -22.20 -17.51
CA LYS A 618 -45.24 -22.85 -17.35
C LYS A 618 -44.11 -21.82 -17.42
N GLY A 619 -42.99 -22.05 -16.73
CA GLY A 619 -41.83 -21.15 -16.78
C GLY A 619 -41.29 -20.92 -18.19
N ASP A 620 -40.67 -19.76 -18.41
CA ASP A 620 -40.11 -19.32 -19.70
C ASP A 620 -38.73 -19.93 -20.06
N ASN A 621 -38.19 -20.78 -19.17
CA ASN A 621 -36.90 -21.45 -19.30
C ASN A 621 -35.66 -20.55 -19.16
N ASP A 622 -35.82 -19.34 -18.62
CA ASP A 622 -34.74 -18.39 -18.34
C ASP A 622 -34.53 -18.21 -16.81
N PRO A 623 -33.49 -17.48 -16.37
CA PRO A 623 -33.30 -17.13 -14.97
C PRO A 623 -34.30 -16.03 -14.57
N ILE A 624 -34.67 -15.95 -13.29
CA ILE A 624 -35.70 -14.99 -12.85
C ILE A 624 -35.24 -13.54 -13.04
N ASP A 625 -36.12 -12.72 -13.62
CA ASP A 625 -35.81 -11.34 -13.99
C ASP A 625 -35.93 -10.35 -12.83
N VAL A 626 -35.15 -9.27 -12.90
CA VAL A 626 -35.04 -8.24 -11.88
C VAL A 626 -35.11 -6.84 -12.48
N LEU A 627 -35.98 -6.02 -11.89
CA LEU A 627 -36.11 -4.58 -12.12
C LEU A 627 -35.46 -3.84 -10.96
N GLU A 628 -34.25 -3.33 -11.16
CA GLU A 628 -33.54 -2.54 -10.15
C GLU A 628 -33.85 -1.05 -10.30
N ILE A 629 -34.44 -0.47 -9.25
CA ILE A 629 -35.14 0.82 -9.29
C ILE A 629 -34.32 2.00 -8.76
N GLY A 630 -33.09 1.76 -8.31
CA GLY A 630 -32.22 2.76 -7.69
C GLY A 630 -31.81 3.89 -8.64
N TYR A 631 -31.27 4.96 -8.08
CA TYR A 631 -30.97 6.17 -8.85
C TYR A 631 -29.82 5.99 -9.86
N ARG A 632 -28.88 5.08 -9.60
CA ARG A 632 -27.69 4.85 -10.43
C ARG A 632 -28.07 4.15 -11.74
N VAL A 633 -27.49 4.57 -12.86
CA VAL A 633 -27.53 3.78 -14.12
C VAL A 633 -26.35 2.83 -14.10
N ALA A 634 -26.61 1.53 -13.94
CA ALA A 634 -25.59 0.50 -13.82
C ALA A 634 -24.95 0.16 -15.18
N LYS A 635 -23.80 -0.51 -15.16
CA LYS A 635 -23.16 -1.00 -16.39
C LYS A 635 -23.63 -2.41 -16.72
N ARG A 636 -23.70 -2.72 -18.02
CA ARG A 636 -23.91 -4.10 -18.47
C ARG A 636 -22.77 -4.99 -17.99
N GLY A 637 -23.12 -6.15 -17.44
CA GLY A 637 -22.21 -7.10 -16.81
C GLY A 637 -21.82 -6.76 -15.37
N GLU A 638 -22.29 -5.64 -14.82
CA GLU A 638 -22.09 -5.32 -13.41
C GLU A 638 -22.90 -6.27 -12.53
N VAL A 639 -22.33 -6.69 -11.39
CA VAL A 639 -23.02 -7.50 -10.39
C VAL A 639 -23.37 -6.60 -9.22
N LEU A 640 -24.66 -6.34 -9.03
CA LEU A 640 -25.19 -5.50 -7.96
C LEU A 640 -25.60 -6.33 -6.75
N GLN A 641 -25.47 -5.75 -5.56
CA GLN A 641 -26.00 -6.33 -4.33
C GLN A 641 -27.33 -5.65 -4.05
N VAL A 642 -28.42 -6.42 -4.13
CA VAL A 642 -29.77 -5.86 -4.12
C VAL A 642 -30.63 -6.44 -3.01
N LYS A 643 -31.54 -5.60 -2.51
CA LYS A 643 -32.65 -6.02 -1.65
C LYS A 643 -33.91 -6.17 -2.50
N VAL A 644 -34.56 -7.32 -2.41
CA VAL A 644 -35.83 -7.59 -3.12
C VAL A 644 -36.99 -6.98 -2.33
N LEU A 645 -37.83 -6.23 -3.02
CA LEU A 645 -38.94 -5.45 -2.47
C LEU A 645 -40.30 -6.07 -2.81
N GLY A 646 -40.37 -6.85 -3.89
CA GLY A 646 -41.61 -7.45 -4.37
C GLY A 646 -41.44 -8.13 -5.73
N THR A 647 -42.55 -8.51 -6.36
CA THR A 647 -42.55 -9.12 -7.70
C THR A 647 -43.85 -8.85 -8.45
N ILE A 648 -43.81 -8.85 -9.78
CA ILE A 648 -44.97 -8.78 -10.68
C ILE A 648 -45.00 -10.06 -11.53
N ALA A 649 -46.19 -10.65 -11.67
CA ALA A 649 -46.41 -11.88 -12.43
C ALA A 649 -46.80 -11.57 -13.89
N LEU A 650 -45.82 -11.46 -14.79
CA LEU A 650 -46.08 -11.32 -16.22
C LEU A 650 -46.43 -12.71 -16.80
N ILE A 651 -47.38 -12.73 -17.73
CA ILE A 651 -47.66 -13.89 -18.58
C ILE A 651 -47.25 -13.49 -19.99
N ASP A 652 -46.06 -13.92 -20.41
CA ASP A 652 -45.47 -13.57 -21.70
C ASP A 652 -45.72 -14.69 -22.71
N GLU A 653 -46.55 -14.44 -23.72
CA GLU A 653 -46.91 -15.42 -24.77
C GLU A 653 -47.38 -16.81 -24.25
N GLY A 654 -47.91 -16.88 -23.02
CA GLY A 654 -48.42 -18.10 -22.38
C GLY A 654 -47.48 -18.75 -21.37
N GLU A 655 -46.32 -18.12 -21.12
CA GLU A 655 -45.30 -18.54 -20.17
C GLU A 655 -45.34 -17.65 -18.92
N THR A 656 -45.01 -18.23 -17.77
CA THR A 656 -44.74 -17.51 -16.53
C THR A 656 -43.42 -16.80 -16.67
N ASP A 657 -43.41 -15.50 -16.37
CA ASP A 657 -42.24 -14.65 -16.48
C ASP A 657 -42.24 -13.69 -15.27
N TRP A 658 -41.58 -14.07 -14.18
CA TRP A 658 -41.60 -13.28 -12.94
C TRP A 658 -40.66 -12.09 -13.01
N LYS A 659 -41.18 -10.89 -12.73
CA LYS A 659 -40.40 -9.64 -12.68
C LYS A 659 -40.21 -9.18 -11.23
N LEU A 660 -39.07 -9.52 -10.63
CA LEU A 660 -38.71 -9.06 -9.28
C LEU A 660 -38.49 -7.55 -9.27
N ILE A 661 -38.90 -6.88 -8.20
CA ILE A 661 -38.61 -5.47 -7.96
C ILE A 661 -37.55 -5.41 -6.88
N ALA A 662 -36.43 -4.74 -7.15
CA ALA A 662 -35.30 -4.67 -6.23
C ALA A 662 -34.66 -3.28 -6.21
N ILE A 663 -33.85 -3.01 -5.19
CA ILE A 663 -33.05 -1.79 -5.08
C ILE A 663 -31.62 -2.14 -4.64
N ASP A 664 -30.62 -1.50 -5.25
CA ASP A 664 -29.23 -1.60 -4.82
C ASP A 664 -29.10 -1.19 -3.34
N ILE A 665 -28.43 -2.01 -2.52
CA ILE A 665 -28.24 -1.70 -1.10
C ILE A 665 -27.39 -0.43 -0.87
N ASN A 666 -26.65 0.01 -1.89
CA ASN A 666 -25.86 1.24 -1.87
C ASN A 666 -26.67 2.47 -2.33
N ASP A 667 -27.94 2.31 -2.72
CA ASP A 667 -28.80 3.45 -3.02
C ASP A 667 -29.04 4.28 -1.74
N PRO A 668 -28.95 5.62 -1.79
CA PRO A 668 -29.19 6.49 -0.62
C PRO A 668 -30.58 6.32 0.03
N SER A 669 -31.54 5.78 -0.72
CA SER A 669 -32.91 5.54 -0.26
C SER A 669 -33.15 4.09 0.16
N ALA A 670 -32.18 3.18 0.00
CA ALA A 670 -32.35 1.75 0.23
C ALA A 670 -32.88 1.44 1.65
N ASP A 671 -32.39 2.13 2.67
CA ASP A 671 -32.81 1.92 4.07
C ASP A 671 -34.30 2.23 4.30
N GLN A 672 -34.87 3.12 3.51
CA GLN A 672 -36.26 3.58 3.66
C GLN A 672 -37.26 2.71 2.90
N ILE A 673 -36.79 1.81 2.04
CA ILE A 673 -37.63 1.06 1.10
C ILE A 673 -37.41 -0.43 1.35
N ASN A 674 -38.35 -1.08 2.02
CA ASN A 674 -38.18 -2.47 2.48
C ASN A 674 -39.26 -3.43 1.96
N ASP A 675 -40.37 -2.93 1.44
CA ASP A 675 -41.43 -3.73 0.81
C ASP A 675 -42.06 -2.95 -0.37
N VAL A 676 -42.88 -3.63 -1.16
CA VAL A 676 -43.57 -3.09 -2.34
C VAL A 676 -44.41 -1.85 -2.01
N SER A 677 -44.95 -1.77 -0.78
CA SER A 677 -45.71 -0.61 -0.33
C SER A 677 -44.87 0.66 -0.17
N ASP A 678 -43.57 0.51 0.14
CA ASP A 678 -42.65 1.66 0.22
C ASP A 678 -42.28 2.16 -1.18
N VAL A 679 -42.26 1.27 -2.19
CA VAL A 679 -41.99 1.65 -3.59
C VAL A 679 -43.03 2.65 -4.06
N GLU A 680 -44.32 2.41 -3.87
CA GLU A 680 -45.36 3.36 -4.31
C GLU A 680 -45.32 4.67 -3.51
N LYS A 681 -44.89 4.63 -2.25
CA LYS A 681 -44.76 5.81 -1.39
C LYS A 681 -43.59 6.71 -1.81
N HIS A 682 -42.45 6.13 -2.17
CA HIS A 682 -41.22 6.86 -2.50
C HIS A 682 -41.05 7.11 -4.00
N PHE A 683 -41.63 6.24 -4.85
CA PHE A 683 -41.61 6.30 -6.31
C PHE A 683 -43.04 6.20 -6.87
N PRO A 684 -43.91 7.19 -6.61
CA PRO A 684 -45.33 7.12 -6.98
C PRO A 684 -45.50 6.95 -8.49
N GLY A 685 -46.31 5.96 -8.89
CA GLY A 685 -46.58 5.61 -10.28
C GLY A 685 -45.54 4.71 -10.95
N LEU A 686 -44.41 4.38 -10.31
CA LEU A 686 -43.39 3.50 -10.90
C LEU A 686 -43.93 2.08 -11.13
N LEU A 687 -44.66 1.51 -10.17
CA LEU A 687 -45.24 0.17 -10.32
C LEU A 687 -46.25 0.12 -11.46
N LYS A 688 -47.11 1.15 -11.56
CA LYS A 688 -48.06 1.29 -12.67
C LYS A 688 -47.35 1.40 -14.01
N ALA A 689 -46.31 2.23 -14.10
CA ALA A 689 -45.48 2.35 -15.29
C ALA A 689 -44.78 1.02 -15.65
N SER A 690 -44.43 0.21 -14.65
CA SER A 690 -43.81 -1.11 -14.86
C SER A 690 -44.76 -2.09 -15.53
N VAL A 691 -45.99 -2.20 -14.99
CA VAL A 691 -47.04 -3.02 -15.60
C VAL A 691 -47.35 -2.51 -17.01
N GLU A 692 -47.49 -1.20 -17.20
CA GLU A 692 -47.74 -0.60 -18.51
C GLU A 692 -46.64 -0.92 -19.52
N TRP A 693 -45.37 -0.76 -19.14
CA TRP A 693 -44.23 -1.05 -20.00
C TRP A 693 -44.25 -2.50 -20.49
N PHE A 694 -44.33 -3.48 -19.58
CA PHE A 694 -44.37 -4.91 -19.94
C PHE A 694 -45.64 -5.30 -20.70
N LYS A 695 -46.73 -4.56 -20.51
CA LYS A 695 -47.97 -4.76 -21.27
C LYS A 695 -47.81 -4.40 -22.76
N ILE A 696 -47.07 -3.32 -23.06
CA ILE A 696 -47.07 -2.70 -24.41
C ILE A 696 -45.77 -2.86 -25.20
N TYR A 697 -44.64 -3.22 -24.58
CA TYR A 697 -43.32 -3.15 -25.21
C TYR A 697 -43.16 -3.97 -26.51
N LYS A 698 -43.94 -5.04 -26.69
CA LYS A 698 -43.94 -5.87 -27.90
C LYS A 698 -44.97 -5.44 -28.97
N ILE A 699 -45.84 -4.46 -28.70
CA ILE A 699 -46.82 -3.98 -29.69
C ILE A 699 -46.15 -3.40 -30.95
N PRO A 700 -45.07 -2.59 -30.85
CA PRO A 700 -44.32 -2.14 -32.03
C PRO A 700 -43.74 -3.28 -32.89
N ASP A 701 -43.51 -4.45 -32.28
CA ASP A 701 -43.06 -5.67 -32.95
C ASP A 701 -44.21 -6.46 -33.61
N GLY A 702 -45.45 -5.97 -33.54
CA GLY A 702 -46.65 -6.60 -34.09
C GLY A 702 -47.23 -7.71 -33.21
N LYS A 703 -46.86 -7.77 -31.92
CA LYS A 703 -47.41 -8.72 -30.94
C LYS A 703 -48.61 -8.12 -30.19
N PRO A 704 -49.50 -8.94 -29.61
CA PRO A 704 -50.58 -8.46 -28.75
C PRO A 704 -50.05 -7.88 -27.43
N GLU A 705 -50.95 -7.24 -26.66
CA GLU A 705 -50.67 -6.87 -25.27
C GLU A 705 -50.38 -8.12 -24.43
N ASN A 706 -49.39 -8.03 -23.55
CA ASN A 706 -49.14 -9.08 -22.57
C ASN A 706 -50.18 -9.04 -21.43
N HIS A 707 -50.31 -10.16 -20.73
CA HIS A 707 -51.23 -10.35 -19.62
C HIS A 707 -50.46 -10.48 -18.30
N PHE A 708 -51.17 -10.32 -17.18
CA PHE A 708 -50.59 -10.45 -15.85
C PHE A 708 -51.50 -11.31 -14.99
N ALA A 709 -50.90 -12.16 -14.15
CA ALA A 709 -51.64 -12.76 -13.05
C ALA A 709 -51.94 -11.70 -11.98
N PHE A 710 -52.83 -12.03 -11.05
CA PHE A 710 -53.23 -11.13 -9.95
C PHE A 710 -53.67 -9.72 -10.40
N ASN A 711 -54.21 -9.58 -11.62
CA ASN A 711 -54.58 -8.31 -12.23
C ASN A 711 -53.43 -7.28 -12.31
N GLY A 712 -52.17 -7.74 -12.38
CA GLY A 712 -50.98 -6.87 -12.43
C GLY A 712 -50.61 -6.25 -11.08
N GLU A 713 -51.18 -6.73 -9.97
CA GLU A 713 -50.81 -6.29 -8.63
C GLU A 713 -49.42 -6.82 -8.24
N ALA A 714 -48.52 -5.91 -7.85
CA ALA A 714 -47.21 -6.28 -7.34
C ALA A 714 -47.35 -6.93 -5.95
N LYS A 715 -46.74 -8.12 -5.79
CA LYS A 715 -46.72 -8.87 -4.53
C LYS A 715 -45.56 -8.45 -3.64
N SER A 716 -45.70 -8.67 -2.34
CA SER A 716 -44.74 -8.23 -1.32
C SER A 716 -43.39 -8.93 -1.40
N ALA A 717 -42.37 -8.38 -0.73
CA ALA A 717 -41.04 -8.98 -0.63
C ALA A 717 -41.09 -10.43 -0.12
N ALA A 718 -41.93 -10.71 0.89
CA ALA A 718 -42.09 -12.06 1.43
C ALA A 718 -42.66 -13.07 0.43
N PHE A 719 -43.52 -12.62 -0.49
CA PHE A 719 -44.00 -13.46 -1.59
C PHE A 719 -42.89 -13.70 -2.61
N ALA A 720 -42.18 -12.64 -3.00
CA ALA A 720 -41.07 -12.71 -3.95
C ALA A 720 -39.96 -13.67 -3.47
N HIS A 721 -39.62 -13.65 -2.17
CA HIS A 721 -38.64 -14.59 -1.61
C HIS A 721 -39.04 -16.07 -1.78
N LYS A 722 -40.33 -16.41 -1.68
CA LYS A 722 -40.79 -17.78 -1.89
C LYS A 722 -40.60 -18.23 -3.34
N ILE A 723 -40.90 -17.34 -4.28
CA ILE A 723 -40.67 -17.59 -5.71
C ILE A 723 -39.17 -17.78 -5.97
N ILE A 724 -38.32 -16.91 -5.41
CA ILE A 724 -36.86 -17.05 -5.52
C ILE A 724 -36.37 -18.39 -4.98
N ASP A 725 -36.85 -18.80 -3.80
CA ASP A 725 -36.48 -20.09 -3.19
C ASP A 725 -36.88 -21.27 -4.09
N GLU A 726 -38.04 -21.19 -4.76
CA GLU A 726 -38.54 -22.21 -5.69
C GLU A 726 -37.72 -22.28 -6.99
N VAL A 727 -37.52 -21.17 -7.69
CA VAL A 727 -36.73 -21.15 -8.93
C VAL A 727 -35.25 -21.46 -8.69
N HIS A 728 -34.73 -21.18 -7.50
CA HIS A 728 -33.40 -21.62 -7.09
C HIS A 728 -33.36 -23.14 -6.84
N ALA A 729 -34.42 -23.71 -6.27
CA ALA A 729 -34.53 -25.16 -6.13
C ALA A 729 -34.58 -25.85 -7.50
N PHE A 730 -35.31 -25.30 -8.48
CA PHE A 730 -35.29 -25.80 -9.85
C PHE A 730 -33.89 -25.72 -10.48
N TRP A 731 -33.18 -24.60 -10.32
CA TRP A 731 -31.80 -24.48 -10.78
C TRP A 731 -30.87 -25.54 -10.15
N LYS A 732 -31.06 -25.89 -8.88
CA LYS A 732 -30.29 -26.99 -8.25
C LYS A 732 -30.54 -28.32 -8.95
N THR A 733 -31.79 -28.66 -9.24
CA THR A 733 -32.11 -29.89 -9.98
C THR A 733 -31.47 -29.92 -11.37
N LEU A 734 -31.35 -28.75 -12.01
CA LEU A 734 -30.68 -28.57 -13.31
C LEU A 734 -29.17 -28.82 -13.19
N ILE A 735 -28.49 -28.20 -12.23
CA ILE A 735 -27.03 -28.31 -12.06
C ILE A 735 -26.60 -29.69 -11.54
N ASP A 736 -27.45 -30.34 -10.75
CA ASP A 736 -27.24 -31.69 -10.22
C ASP A 736 -27.63 -32.79 -11.22
N LYS A 737 -28.13 -32.40 -12.42
CA LYS A 737 -28.51 -33.29 -13.52
C LYS A 737 -29.64 -34.26 -13.15
N GLU A 738 -30.52 -33.85 -12.24
CA GLU A 738 -31.74 -34.59 -11.91
C GLU A 738 -32.79 -34.46 -13.02
N VAL A 739 -32.69 -33.38 -13.82
CA VAL A 739 -33.55 -33.08 -14.97
C VAL A 739 -32.73 -32.91 -16.25
N ASP A 740 -33.36 -33.08 -17.42
CA ASP A 740 -32.73 -32.79 -18.72
C ASP A 740 -32.52 -31.28 -18.85
N ALA A 741 -31.29 -30.87 -19.16
CA ALA A 741 -30.92 -29.48 -19.33
C ALA A 741 -31.55 -28.82 -20.58
N LYS A 742 -32.19 -29.58 -21.48
CA LYS A 742 -32.93 -29.05 -22.65
C LYS A 742 -32.11 -28.08 -23.53
N GLY A 743 -30.80 -28.31 -23.60
CA GLY A 743 -29.87 -27.48 -24.37
C GLY A 743 -29.35 -26.25 -23.61
N ILE A 744 -29.63 -26.12 -22.31
CA ILE A 744 -28.98 -25.16 -21.42
C ILE A 744 -27.54 -25.63 -21.16
N SER A 745 -26.59 -24.73 -21.41
CA SER A 745 -25.19 -24.92 -21.07
C SER A 745 -25.01 -24.76 -19.57
N CYS A 746 -24.83 -25.88 -18.87
CA CYS A 746 -24.62 -25.94 -17.41
C CYS A 746 -23.14 -25.80 -17.01
N VAL A 747 -22.25 -25.46 -17.96
CA VAL A 747 -20.80 -25.38 -17.73
C VAL A 747 -20.50 -24.28 -16.72
N ASN A 748 -19.74 -24.63 -15.69
CA ASN A 748 -19.37 -23.76 -14.59
C ASN A 748 -17.93 -24.01 -14.15
N THR A 749 -17.40 -23.15 -13.31
CA THR A 749 -15.97 -23.17 -12.95
C THR A 749 -15.71 -23.15 -11.44
N THR A 750 -16.72 -22.81 -10.64
CA THR A 750 -16.61 -22.65 -9.18
C THR A 750 -17.34 -23.72 -8.39
N LEU A 751 -18.36 -24.38 -8.97
CA LEU A 751 -19.22 -25.31 -8.22
C LEU A 751 -18.53 -26.66 -8.01
N ASP A 752 -18.02 -26.88 -6.79
CA ASP A 752 -17.41 -28.16 -6.41
C ASP A 752 -18.44 -29.30 -6.41
N GLY A 753 -18.09 -30.42 -7.05
CA GLY A 753 -18.96 -31.59 -7.17
C GLY A 753 -19.92 -31.57 -8.37
N SER A 754 -20.06 -30.44 -9.06
CA SER A 754 -20.80 -30.35 -10.32
C SER A 754 -20.15 -31.21 -11.40
N GLN A 755 -20.94 -32.04 -12.09
CA GLN A 755 -20.48 -32.86 -13.23
C GLN A 755 -20.14 -31.99 -14.46
N PHE A 756 -20.60 -30.74 -14.48
CA PHE A 756 -20.38 -29.78 -15.56
C PHE A 756 -19.20 -28.83 -15.28
N LYS A 757 -18.46 -29.07 -14.19
CA LYS A 757 -17.33 -28.23 -13.80
C LYS A 757 -16.20 -28.33 -14.83
N MET A 758 -15.75 -27.19 -15.31
CA MET A 758 -14.61 -26.99 -16.20
C MET A 758 -13.47 -26.30 -15.43
N SER A 759 -12.22 -26.55 -15.82
CA SER A 759 -11.09 -25.83 -15.22
C SER A 759 -11.02 -24.38 -15.69
N ARG A 760 -10.45 -23.49 -14.87
CA ARG A 760 -10.27 -22.08 -15.22
C ARG A 760 -9.40 -21.87 -16.46
N SER A 761 -8.38 -22.70 -16.64
CA SER A 761 -7.54 -22.66 -17.85
C SER A 761 -8.33 -22.99 -19.12
N GLU A 762 -9.24 -23.96 -19.07
CA GLU A 762 -10.13 -24.27 -20.21
C GLU A 762 -11.11 -23.13 -20.47
N ALA A 763 -11.64 -22.50 -19.42
CA ALA A 763 -12.52 -21.34 -19.52
C ALA A 763 -11.81 -20.14 -20.21
N GLU A 764 -10.54 -19.88 -19.87
CA GLU A 764 -9.73 -18.88 -20.56
C GLU A 764 -9.54 -19.18 -22.05
N GLU A 765 -9.32 -20.44 -22.42
CA GLU A 765 -9.19 -20.84 -23.82
C GLU A 765 -10.50 -20.69 -24.60
N VAL A 766 -11.66 -20.81 -23.94
CA VAL A 766 -12.96 -20.47 -24.54
C VAL A 766 -13.03 -18.97 -24.83
N VAL A 767 -12.66 -18.12 -23.86
CA VAL A 767 -12.67 -16.66 -24.02
C VAL A 767 -11.67 -16.20 -25.10
N LYS A 768 -10.46 -16.77 -25.14
CA LYS A 768 -9.44 -16.43 -26.16
C LYS A 768 -9.87 -16.73 -27.60
N LYS A 769 -10.82 -17.64 -27.81
CA LYS A 769 -11.38 -17.96 -29.14
C LYS A 769 -12.45 -16.96 -29.59
N THR A 770 -12.93 -16.10 -28.69
CA THR A 770 -13.92 -15.07 -29.05
C THR A 770 -13.29 -13.97 -29.91
N PRO A 771 -14.06 -13.30 -30.78
CA PRO A 771 -13.55 -12.19 -31.57
C PRO A 771 -12.95 -11.08 -30.70
N GLU A 772 -11.93 -10.40 -31.20
CA GLU A 772 -11.34 -9.26 -30.50
C GLU A 772 -12.39 -8.17 -30.21
N PHE A 773 -12.16 -7.46 -29.11
CA PHE A 773 -13.01 -6.33 -28.73
C PHE A 773 -13.01 -5.26 -29.82
N VAL A 774 -14.20 -4.88 -30.25
CA VAL A 774 -14.44 -3.85 -31.26
C VAL A 774 -15.32 -2.74 -30.69
N HIS A 775 -15.13 -1.52 -31.17
CA HIS A 775 -16.01 -0.42 -30.81
C HIS A 775 -17.44 -0.66 -31.33
N PRO A 776 -18.48 -0.28 -30.56
CA PRO A 776 -19.86 -0.47 -30.97
C PRO A 776 -20.16 0.31 -32.25
N GLN A 777 -20.95 -0.30 -33.15
CA GLN A 777 -21.43 0.36 -34.35
C GLN A 777 -22.45 1.46 -34.00
N PRO A 778 -22.58 2.52 -34.81
CA PRO A 778 -23.65 3.50 -34.64
C PRO A 778 -25.03 2.83 -34.68
N LEU A 779 -25.95 3.29 -33.82
CA LEU A 779 -27.31 2.79 -33.81
C LEU A 779 -28.07 3.24 -35.08
N GLU A 780 -28.95 2.38 -35.58
CA GLU A 780 -29.86 2.76 -36.66
C GLU A 780 -30.87 3.82 -36.12
N PRO A 781 -31.21 4.88 -36.89
CA PRO A 781 -32.12 5.94 -36.43
C PRO A 781 -33.52 5.46 -35.98
N ILE A 782 -33.92 4.26 -36.40
CA ILE A 782 -35.18 3.65 -35.97
C ILE A 782 -35.21 3.36 -34.47
N VAL A 783 -34.05 3.16 -33.83
CA VAL A 783 -33.95 2.92 -32.39
C VAL A 783 -34.42 4.14 -31.58
N ASP A 784 -34.26 5.35 -32.11
CA ASP A 784 -34.70 6.60 -31.49
C ASP A 784 -36.19 6.89 -31.73
N SER A 785 -36.89 6.05 -32.51
CA SER A 785 -38.30 6.26 -32.82
C SER A 785 -39.18 6.08 -31.58
N VAL A 786 -40.16 6.96 -31.43
CA VAL A 786 -41.13 6.94 -30.34
C VAL A 786 -42.48 6.48 -30.87
N TYR A 787 -43.02 5.43 -30.26
CA TYR A 787 -44.30 4.83 -30.60
C TYR A 787 -45.36 5.31 -29.61
N TYR A 788 -46.48 5.80 -30.15
CA TYR A 788 -47.64 6.25 -29.37
C TYR A 788 -48.72 5.17 -29.43
N MET A 789 -49.01 4.53 -28.30
CA MET A 789 -50.07 3.54 -28.22
C MET A 789 -51.43 4.23 -28.13
N PRO A 790 -52.45 3.82 -28.92
CA PRO A 790 -53.77 4.40 -28.83
C PRO A 790 -54.37 4.12 -27.44
N ASN A 791 -54.54 5.18 -26.66
CA ASN A 791 -55.01 5.14 -25.27
C ASN A 791 -56.28 4.27 -25.08
N SER A 792 -56.17 3.32 -24.14
CA SER A 792 -57.27 2.80 -23.32
C SER A 792 -57.85 3.86 -22.34
N HIS A 793 -57.25 5.06 -22.28
CA HIS A 793 -57.78 6.25 -21.63
C HIS A 793 -58.46 7.20 -22.65
N ARG A 794 -59.76 6.99 -22.89
CA ARG A 794 -60.64 8.13 -23.19
C ARG A 794 -60.62 9.04 -21.97
N GLU A 795 -60.54 10.34 -22.22
CA GLU A 795 -60.50 11.45 -21.24
C GLU A 795 -59.10 11.80 -20.71
N LEU A 796 -58.38 12.59 -21.50
CA LEU A 796 -57.70 13.80 -21.04
C LEU A 796 -57.34 14.63 -22.28
N THR A 797 -58.33 15.35 -22.80
CA THR A 797 -58.08 16.48 -23.68
C THR A 797 -57.40 17.58 -22.88
N CYS A 798 -56.07 17.61 -22.85
CA CYS A 798 -55.34 18.82 -22.49
C CYS A 798 -54.79 19.44 -23.78
N ARG A 799 -55.50 20.48 -24.26
CA ARG A 799 -54.98 21.38 -25.29
C ARG A 799 -53.79 22.13 -24.72
N CYS A 800 -52.57 21.77 -25.14
CA CYS A 800 -51.45 22.69 -25.12
C CYS A 800 -50.87 22.78 -26.52
N ARG A 801 -51.07 23.94 -27.14
CA ARG A 801 -50.29 24.39 -28.28
C ARG A 801 -48.86 24.64 -27.78
N LEU A 802 -47.91 23.87 -28.29
CA LEU A 802 -46.70 24.33 -28.99
C LEU A 802 -45.94 23.11 -29.51
#